data_AF-A0A6J3IMF1-F1
#
_entry.id   AF-A0A6J3IMF1-F1
#
_cell.length_a   1.000
_cell.length_b   1.000
_cell.length_c   1.000
_cell.angle_alpha   90.00
_cell.angle_beta   90.00
_cell.angle_gamma   90.00
#
_symmetry.space_group_name_H-M   'P 1'
#
loop_
_entity.id
_entity.type
_entity.pdbx_description
1 polymer ?
#
loop_
_entity_poly.entity_id
_entity_poly.type
_entity_poly.pdbx_seq_one_letter_code
_entity_poly.pdbx_strand_id
1 'polypeptide(L)'
;MLCASGRLLAAQAATTLPAPPQAPGPALHCRRRELHFPGYPELPSCDPLAGRLVRQSVPLGRRAIRRRGKMPPATGGGLAESELRPRRGRCGPQASRAAGRDVAARAAARNPKGPAWGSRRFETASRWALLALVTLLSFATRFHRLDEPPHICWDETHFGKMGSYYINRTFFFDVHPPLGKMLIGLAGYLSGYDGTFLFQKPGDKYEHHSYMGMRGLCAFLGSWLVPFAYLTVLDLSKSLSAALLTAALLTFDTGCLTLSQYILLDPILMFFIMAAMLSMVKYNSCADRPFSALWWFWLSLTGVSLAGALGVKFVGLFIILQVGLNTIADLWYLFGDLSLSLVTVGKHVTARVLCLIVLPLALYTATFAVHFMVLSKSGPGDGFFSSAFQARLSGNNLHNASIPEHLAYGSEITVKNLQMAIGYLHSHRHLYPEGIGARQQQVTTYLHKDYNNLWIIKKHNTNSDPLDPSFPVEFVRHGDIIRLEHKETSRNLHSHYHEAPLTRKHYQVTGYGINGTGDSNDFWRIEVVNRKFGNRIKVLRSRIRLIHLVTGCVLGSSGKVLPRWGWEQLEVTCTPYLKETLNSLWNVEDHINPKLPNISLNVLQPSFPEILLESHMVMIWGNNGLKPKDNEFTSKPWHWPINYQGLRFSGVNDTDFRVYLLGNPVVWWLNLLSIVLYLLSGSIIAVAMQRGTRVPAEVAGLSQVLLRGGGQVLLGWMLHYFPFFLMGRVLYFHHYFPAMLFSSMLTGFSPLLCSRHSVGHPPAALCLGLGLLAPGQGHTRGGNPEPPPGHRLQLLPLPPSGLRDGWSPGPGPPKSYGRTKVARLMGILRPLQRFQPGSRNFPEEPAGTQYWTLPAVRKLPKEPEEFCCPPGPSCGSAPGTEASIGESRSSVHSTTEDSTLQAAPWCAAQRRMGARGWMWVRVYVRAHCPYPFGTQTV
;
A
#
# COMPACT_ATOMS: atom_id res chain seq x y z
N MET A 1 18.10 -20.03 -20.21
CA MET A 1 18.29 -20.32 -21.65
C MET A 1 17.14 -19.64 -22.37
N LEU A 2 17.32 -18.86 -23.44
CA LEU A 2 18.55 -18.46 -24.14
C LEU A 2 18.62 -16.92 -24.25
N CYS A 3 19.80 -16.39 -24.58
CA CYS A 3 20.00 -14.97 -24.90
C CYS A 3 20.02 -14.76 -26.43
N ALA A 4 20.26 -13.50 -26.84
CA ALA A 4 20.18 -12.95 -28.21
C ALA A 4 18.73 -12.64 -28.65
N SER A 5 18.50 -11.61 -29.49
CA SER A 5 19.45 -10.80 -30.26
C SER A 5 19.27 -9.28 -30.08
N GLY A 6 20.27 -8.51 -30.51
CA GLY A 6 20.18 -7.04 -30.57
C GLY A 6 21.38 -6.42 -31.31
N ARG A 7 21.20 -5.16 -31.73
CA ARG A 7 22.12 -4.28 -32.51
C ARG A 7 22.23 -4.55 -34.02
N LEU A 8 21.70 -3.59 -34.79
CA LEU A 8 22.13 -2.97 -36.06
C LEU A 8 21.08 -1.84 -36.27
N LEU A 9 21.36 -0.59 -36.64
CA LEU A 9 22.59 0.13 -37.03
C LEU A 9 22.58 1.55 -36.43
N ALA A 10 23.71 2.25 -36.45
CA ALA A 10 23.80 3.70 -36.24
C ALA A 10 25.01 4.29 -36.99
N ALA A 11 24.79 5.32 -37.82
CA ALA A 11 25.83 6.14 -38.43
C ALA A 11 25.28 7.49 -38.93
N GLN A 12 25.96 8.59 -38.55
CA GLN A 12 26.43 9.73 -39.39
C GLN A 12 25.46 10.44 -40.39
N ALA A 13 25.50 11.77 -40.61
CA ALA A 13 26.22 12.91 -40.01
C ALA A 13 25.43 14.22 -40.33
N ALA A 14 25.28 15.19 -39.40
CA ALA A 14 26.06 16.44 -39.21
C ALA A 14 25.77 17.63 -40.16
N THR A 15 25.56 18.83 -39.56
CA THR A 15 25.66 20.22 -40.14
C THR A 15 24.70 20.62 -41.28
N THR A 16 24.25 21.88 -41.48
CA THR A 16 24.57 23.21 -40.89
C THR A 16 23.35 24.18 -40.96
N LEU A 17 23.42 25.34 -40.30
CA LEU A 17 22.52 26.52 -40.48
C LEU A 17 23.24 27.60 -41.32
N PRO A 18 22.51 28.44 -42.10
CA PRO A 18 22.23 29.81 -41.64
C PRO A 18 20.82 30.33 -42.04
N ALA A 19 20.56 31.64 -41.88
CA ALA A 19 19.21 32.24 -41.88
C ALA A 19 18.99 33.37 -42.96
N PRO A 20 18.13 34.42 -42.79
CA PRO A 20 17.20 34.90 -43.83
C PRO A 20 17.74 36.18 -44.56
N PRO A 21 17.01 36.94 -45.44
CA PRO A 21 15.80 37.75 -45.07
C PRO A 21 14.77 38.04 -46.21
N GLN A 22 13.85 38.97 -45.89
CA GLN A 22 13.03 39.85 -46.77
C GLN A 22 11.62 39.41 -47.21
N ALA A 23 10.76 40.43 -47.31
CA ALA A 23 9.38 40.40 -47.82
C ALA A 23 9.13 41.70 -48.60
N PRO A 24 8.21 41.68 -49.58
CA PRO A 24 7.16 42.70 -49.60
C PRO A 24 5.76 42.10 -49.91
N GLY A 25 4.70 42.90 -49.71
CA GLY A 25 3.36 42.66 -50.30
C GLY A 25 3.09 43.64 -51.47
N PRO A 26 1.84 44.01 -51.77
CA PRO A 26 0.57 43.34 -51.43
C PRO A 26 -0.46 43.25 -52.61
N ALA A 27 -1.57 42.54 -52.36
CA ALA A 27 -2.91 42.72 -52.95
C ALA A 27 -3.32 42.14 -54.35
N LEU A 28 -4.65 41.98 -54.48
CA LEU A 28 -5.54 41.86 -55.67
C LEU A 28 -5.85 40.48 -56.33
N HIS A 29 -7.04 40.46 -56.95
CA HIS A 29 -7.84 39.32 -57.47
C HIS A 29 -7.28 38.72 -58.81
N CYS A 30 -7.78 37.61 -59.42
CA CYS A 30 -9.16 37.10 -59.48
C CYS A 30 -9.38 35.67 -60.08
N ARG A 31 -10.51 35.03 -59.71
CA ARG A 31 -11.43 34.15 -60.50
C ARG A 31 -11.14 32.65 -60.85
N ARG A 32 -12.17 31.83 -60.51
CA ARG A 32 -12.62 30.54 -61.10
C ARG A 32 -11.73 29.29 -60.84
N ARG A 33 -12.27 28.06 -60.77
CA ARG A 33 -13.61 27.51 -61.17
C ARG A 33 -14.02 26.31 -60.28
N GLU A 34 -15.31 26.14 -59.98
CA GLU A 34 -15.90 24.92 -59.37
C GLU A 34 -17.20 24.51 -60.08
N LEU A 35 -17.52 23.20 -60.07
CA LEU A 35 -18.78 22.51 -60.44
C LEU A 35 -18.66 21.02 -60.00
N HIS A 36 -19.66 20.27 -59.49
CA HIS A 36 -21.01 20.63 -58.99
C HIS A 36 -21.69 19.42 -58.26
N PHE A 37 -22.14 19.59 -56.99
CA PHE A 37 -23.37 19.03 -56.35
C PHE A 37 -23.72 17.50 -56.38
N PRO A 38 -24.81 16.99 -55.75
CA PRO A 38 -25.79 17.55 -54.75
C PRO A 38 -25.88 16.73 -53.42
N GLY A 39 -26.66 17.08 -52.37
CA GLY A 39 -27.39 18.33 -52.07
C GLY A 39 -28.57 18.20 -51.05
N TYR A 40 -28.56 19.07 -50.02
CA TYR A 40 -29.71 19.77 -49.37
C TYR A 40 -30.83 19.04 -48.57
N PRO A 41 -31.63 19.76 -47.72
CA PRO A 41 -31.33 20.97 -46.91
C PRO A 41 -31.87 20.96 -45.45
N GLU A 42 -31.45 21.93 -44.63
CA GLU A 42 -32.15 22.37 -43.40
C GLU A 42 -32.88 23.73 -43.61
N LEU A 43 -33.73 24.15 -42.66
CA LEU A 43 -34.37 25.48 -42.61
C LEU A 43 -34.10 26.20 -41.26
N PRO A 44 -34.28 27.53 -41.15
CA PRO A 44 -33.49 28.38 -40.24
C PRO A 44 -34.18 28.82 -38.93
N SER A 45 -33.42 29.54 -38.11
CA SER A 45 -33.80 30.17 -36.84
C SER A 45 -34.36 31.59 -36.98
N CYS A 46 -35.26 31.98 -36.06
CA CYS A 46 -35.62 33.38 -35.76
C CYS A 46 -35.95 33.57 -34.26
N ASP A 47 -35.51 34.70 -33.71
CA ASP A 47 -35.90 35.32 -32.42
C ASP A 47 -37.09 36.29 -32.64
N PRO A 48 -37.66 37.03 -31.63
CA PRO A 48 -37.58 36.93 -30.16
C PRO A 48 -38.99 37.00 -29.48
N LEU A 49 -39.03 37.40 -28.19
CA LEU A 49 -40.07 38.14 -27.43
C LEU A 49 -40.84 37.43 -26.29
N ALA A 50 -41.36 38.27 -25.39
CA ALA A 50 -41.79 37.94 -24.03
C ALA A 50 -43.30 37.69 -23.86
N GLY A 51 -43.67 36.96 -22.79
CA GLY A 51 -45.04 36.72 -22.33
C GLY A 51 -45.08 36.40 -20.82
N ARG A 52 -46.23 36.59 -20.15
CA ARG A 52 -46.33 36.62 -18.67
C ARG A 52 -47.68 36.06 -18.17
N LEU A 53 -47.69 35.51 -16.94
CA LEU A 53 -48.81 35.38 -15.97
C LEU A 53 -49.81 34.17 -15.98
N VAL A 54 -49.71 33.34 -14.90
CA VAL A 54 -50.73 33.12 -13.82
C VAL A 54 -51.89 32.07 -13.89
N ARG A 55 -52.17 31.46 -12.70
CA ARG A 55 -53.32 30.63 -12.21
C ARG A 55 -53.45 29.19 -12.79
N GLN A 56 -53.85 28.09 -12.09
CA GLN A 56 -54.39 27.69 -10.75
C GLN A 56 -55.79 27.01 -10.84
N SER A 57 -56.06 26.04 -9.94
CA SER A 57 -57.35 25.32 -9.63
C SER A 57 -58.01 24.50 -10.78
N VAL A 58 -58.24 23.17 -10.74
CA VAL A 58 -58.87 22.24 -9.75
C VAL A 58 -60.40 22.45 -9.66
N PRO A 59 -61.28 21.46 -10.03
CA PRO A 59 -61.71 20.40 -9.08
C PRO A 59 -62.18 19.00 -9.60
N LEU A 60 -62.59 18.16 -8.62
CA LEU A 60 -62.88 16.70 -8.52
C LEU A 60 -64.03 16.05 -9.35
N GLY A 61 -64.10 14.70 -9.34
CA GLY A 61 -65.24 13.93 -9.92
C GLY A 61 -65.67 12.49 -9.49
N ARG A 62 -65.28 11.87 -8.33
CA ARG A 62 -65.78 10.53 -7.82
C ARG A 62 -65.44 9.29 -8.72
N ARG A 63 -65.49 7.98 -8.37
CA ARG A 63 -65.56 7.06 -7.17
C ARG A 63 -65.00 5.68 -7.66
N ALA A 64 -64.92 4.49 -7.03
CA ALA A 64 -65.43 3.86 -5.78
C ALA A 64 -64.39 2.83 -5.19
N ILE A 65 -64.79 1.79 -4.42
CA ILE A 65 -63.90 0.92 -3.58
C ILE A 65 -64.39 -0.55 -3.46
N ARG A 66 -63.49 -1.57 -3.44
CA ARG A 66 -63.59 -2.76 -2.54
C ARG A 66 -62.26 -3.54 -2.32
N ARG A 67 -62.28 -4.53 -1.39
CA ARG A 67 -61.14 -5.26 -0.75
C ARG A 67 -61.55 -6.71 -0.38
N ARG A 68 -60.57 -7.54 0.06
CA ARG A 68 -60.65 -8.92 0.64
C ARG A 68 -60.84 -10.07 -0.40
N GLY A 69 -60.51 -11.34 -0.11
CA GLY A 69 -60.05 -11.96 1.16
C GLY A 69 -59.59 -13.45 1.06
N LYS A 70 -59.34 -14.10 2.20
CA LYS A 70 -58.76 -15.46 2.37
C LYS A 70 -59.77 -16.64 2.25
N MET A 71 -59.21 -17.85 2.04
CA MET A 71 -59.54 -19.18 2.61
C MET A 71 -60.50 -20.18 1.88
N PRO A 72 -60.38 -21.51 2.16
CA PRO A 72 -61.09 -22.67 1.55
C PRO A 72 -62.31 -23.12 2.44
N PRO A 73 -62.87 -24.37 2.49
CA PRO A 73 -62.61 -25.64 1.75
C PRO A 73 -63.85 -26.50 1.29
N ALA A 74 -63.59 -27.58 0.52
CA ALA A 74 -64.34 -28.87 0.42
C ALA A 74 -63.48 -29.90 -0.37
N THR A 75 -63.52 -31.25 -0.33
CA THR A 75 -64.24 -32.36 0.37
C THR A 75 -65.52 -32.98 -0.25
N GLY A 76 -65.43 -34.24 -0.76
CA GLY A 76 -66.54 -35.24 -0.76
C GLY A 76 -66.74 -36.15 -2.00
N GLY A 77 -66.40 -37.46 -1.90
CA GLY A 77 -66.89 -38.56 -2.77
C GLY A 77 -66.36 -38.68 -4.23
N GLY A 78 -66.40 -39.83 -4.92
CA GLY A 78 -66.67 -41.21 -4.47
C GLY A 78 -66.90 -42.23 -5.61
N LEU A 79 -66.23 -43.40 -5.54
CA LEU A 79 -66.53 -44.73 -6.17
C LEU A 79 -66.92 -44.86 -7.68
N ALA A 80 -66.00 -45.41 -8.48
CA ALA A 80 -66.17 -46.39 -9.59
C ALA A 80 -64.73 -46.67 -10.13
N GLU A 81 -64.16 -47.88 -10.18
CA GLU A 81 -64.56 -49.19 -10.76
C GLU A 81 -64.30 -49.34 -12.28
N SER A 82 -63.89 -50.56 -12.67
CA SER A 82 -63.64 -51.07 -14.03
C SER A 82 -62.21 -50.97 -14.61
N GLU A 83 -61.87 -51.97 -15.43
CA GLU A 83 -60.59 -52.21 -16.09
C GLU A 83 -60.57 -51.65 -17.53
N LEU A 84 -59.38 -51.49 -18.15
CA LEU A 84 -58.86 -52.46 -19.15
C LEU A 84 -57.56 -52.03 -19.86
N ARG A 85 -56.90 -53.04 -20.44
CA ARG A 85 -55.68 -52.94 -21.27
C ARG A 85 -55.97 -52.49 -22.71
N PRO A 86 -54.95 -51.97 -23.40
CA PRO A 86 -54.69 -52.31 -24.81
C PRO A 86 -53.86 -53.60 -24.95
N ARG A 87 -54.30 -54.55 -25.79
CA ARG A 87 -53.43 -55.58 -26.43
C ARG A 87 -52.73 -54.91 -27.63
N ARG A 88 -51.44 -55.11 -27.91
CA ARG A 88 -50.76 -56.34 -28.41
C ARG A 88 -51.31 -56.85 -29.77
N GLY A 89 -50.74 -56.35 -30.87
CA GLY A 89 -50.84 -56.94 -32.21
C GLY A 89 -49.68 -57.91 -32.51
N ARG A 90 -49.85 -58.81 -33.49
CA ARG A 90 -48.86 -59.86 -33.86
C ARG A 90 -49.14 -60.41 -35.27
N CYS A 91 -48.11 -60.52 -36.12
CA CYS A 91 -48.09 -61.40 -37.29
C CYS A 91 -46.68 -61.98 -37.52
N GLY A 92 -46.61 -63.17 -38.13
CA GLY A 92 -45.42 -63.73 -38.79
C GLY A 92 -45.63 -63.78 -40.31
N PRO A 93 -44.94 -64.64 -41.10
CA PRO A 93 -44.59 -66.03 -40.75
C PRO A 93 -43.15 -66.49 -41.11
N GLN A 94 -42.98 -67.82 -41.16
CA GLN A 94 -41.85 -68.72 -41.48
C GLN A 94 -40.90 -68.27 -42.65
N ALA A 95 -39.68 -68.80 -42.84
CA ALA A 95 -39.34 -70.24 -42.79
C ALA A 95 -37.84 -70.67 -42.73
N SER A 96 -37.62 -71.84 -42.10
CA SER A 96 -36.69 -72.93 -42.48
C SER A 96 -35.16 -72.86 -42.24
N ARG A 97 -34.61 -74.05 -41.88
CA ARG A 97 -33.20 -74.52 -41.89
C ARG A 97 -32.19 -73.85 -40.94
N ALA A 98 -31.13 -74.52 -40.46
CA ALA A 98 -30.90 -75.95 -40.16
C ALA A 98 -29.60 -76.11 -39.32
N ALA A 99 -29.54 -77.17 -38.50
CA ALA A 99 -28.36 -77.85 -37.91
C ALA A 99 -27.08 -77.06 -37.52
N GLY A 100 -26.63 -77.25 -36.27
CA GLY A 100 -25.29 -76.86 -35.81
C GLY A 100 -25.10 -77.14 -34.32
N ARG A 101 -24.34 -78.18 -33.97
CA ARG A 101 -24.06 -78.59 -32.58
C ARG A 101 -22.54 -78.55 -32.33
N ASP A 102 -22.18 -78.40 -31.06
CA ASP A 102 -20.88 -78.75 -30.45
C ASP A 102 -19.59 -78.09 -30.99
N VAL A 103 -19.10 -77.07 -30.28
CA VAL A 103 -17.70 -77.04 -29.80
C VAL A 103 -17.70 -76.58 -28.33
N ALA A 104 -16.91 -77.22 -27.48
CA ALA A 104 -16.92 -77.00 -26.04
C ALA A 104 -15.82 -76.02 -25.54
N ALA A 105 -16.10 -75.42 -24.38
CA ALA A 105 -15.16 -75.02 -23.33
C ALA A 105 -13.81 -74.37 -23.72
N ARG A 106 -13.72 -73.03 -23.58
CA ARG A 106 -12.74 -72.31 -22.72
C ARG A 106 -12.80 -70.78 -22.89
N ALA A 107 -13.27 -70.06 -21.86
CA ALA A 107 -12.77 -68.72 -21.44
C ALA A 107 -13.66 -68.12 -20.33
N ALA A 108 -13.32 -68.34 -19.05
CA ALA A 108 -13.98 -67.66 -17.92
C ALA A 108 -13.44 -66.22 -17.75
N ALA A 109 -13.71 -65.35 -18.72
CA ALA A 109 -13.30 -63.94 -18.65
C ALA A 109 -14.16 -63.17 -17.65
N ARG A 110 -13.53 -62.62 -16.59
CA ARG A 110 -14.22 -61.85 -15.55
C ARG A 110 -14.74 -60.53 -16.11
N ASN A 111 -16.05 -60.42 -16.28
CA ASN A 111 -16.71 -59.16 -16.63
C ASN A 111 -16.65 -58.20 -15.41
N PRO A 112 -15.99 -57.02 -15.50
CA PRO A 112 -15.80 -56.15 -14.35
C PRO A 112 -17.12 -55.49 -13.93
N LYS A 113 -17.60 -55.81 -12.72
CA LYS A 113 -18.79 -55.17 -12.15
C LYS A 113 -18.58 -53.65 -12.05
N GLY A 114 -19.41 -52.89 -12.76
CA GLY A 114 -19.44 -51.43 -12.61
C GLY A 114 -19.74 -51.03 -11.15
N PRO A 115 -19.16 -49.94 -10.63
CA PRO A 115 -19.30 -49.56 -9.23
C PRO A 115 -20.76 -49.24 -8.89
N ALA A 116 -21.31 -49.95 -7.90
CA ALA A 116 -22.71 -49.83 -7.51
C ALA A 116 -23.07 -48.40 -7.05
N TRP A 117 -24.28 -47.94 -7.38
CA TRP A 117 -24.80 -46.59 -7.12
C TRP A 117 -24.53 -46.09 -5.68
N GLY A 118 -24.62 -46.98 -4.69
CA GLY A 118 -24.40 -46.66 -3.28
C GLY A 118 -22.99 -46.14 -2.96
N SER A 119 -21.92 -46.64 -3.61
CA SER A 119 -20.55 -46.25 -3.27
C SER A 119 -20.27 -44.79 -3.61
N ARG A 120 -20.74 -44.31 -4.76
CA ARG A 120 -20.61 -42.89 -5.16
C ARG A 120 -21.34 -41.96 -4.20
N ARG A 121 -22.53 -42.32 -3.72
CA ARG A 121 -23.25 -41.53 -2.69
C ARG A 121 -22.45 -41.46 -1.39
N PHE A 122 -21.96 -42.59 -0.89
CA PHE A 122 -21.15 -42.64 0.33
C PHE A 122 -19.86 -41.83 0.21
N GLU A 123 -19.15 -41.93 -0.93
CA GLU A 123 -17.94 -41.16 -1.19
C GLU A 123 -18.23 -39.65 -1.24
N THR A 124 -19.30 -39.21 -1.89
CA THR A 124 -19.70 -37.78 -1.87
C THR A 124 -20.06 -37.29 -0.47
N ALA A 125 -20.80 -38.09 0.31
CA ALA A 125 -21.15 -37.73 1.69
C ALA A 125 -19.91 -37.60 2.58
N SER A 126 -18.94 -38.51 2.46
CA SER A 126 -17.65 -38.46 3.16
C SER A 126 -16.86 -37.19 2.83
N ARG A 127 -16.79 -36.80 1.53
CA ARG A 127 -16.12 -35.55 1.11
C ARG A 127 -16.80 -34.30 1.70
N TRP A 128 -18.14 -34.25 1.77
CA TRP A 128 -18.87 -33.15 2.40
C TRP A 128 -18.68 -33.13 3.93
N ALA A 129 -18.67 -34.28 4.60
CA ALA A 129 -18.41 -34.39 6.03
C ALA A 129 -16.99 -33.92 6.40
N LEU A 130 -15.99 -34.26 5.59
CA LEU A 130 -14.60 -33.78 5.78
C LEU A 130 -14.47 -32.27 5.55
N LEU A 131 -15.16 -31.70 4.55
CA LEU A 131 -15.21 -30.24 4.36
C LEU A 131 -15.88 -29.54 5.55
N ALA A 132 -16.98 -30.11 6.08
CA ALA A 132 -17.65 -29.59 7.27
C ALA A 132 -16.72 -29.65 8.50
N LEU A 133 -16.02 -30.76 8.71
CA LEU A 133 -15.04 -30.92 9.80
C LEU A 133 -13.89 -29.91 9.71
N VAL A 134 -13.29 -29.74 8.52
CA VAL A 134 -12.23 -28.74 8.27
C VAL A 134 -12.75 -27.32 8.54
N THR A 135 -13.99 -27.02 8.15
CA THR A 135 -14.61 -25.71 8.39
C THR A 135 -14.86 -25.49 9.88
N LEU A 136 -15.49 -26.43 10.57
CA LEU A 136 -15.76 -26.38 12.00
C LEU A 136 -14.48 -26.20 12.82
N LEU A 137 -13.41 -26.94 12.49
CA LEU A 137 -12.12 -26.81 13.15
C LEU A 137 -11.46 -25.44 12.89
N SER A 138 -11.54 -24.94 11.65
CA SER A 138 -11.01 -23.62 11.25
C SER A 138 -11.69 -22.45 11.96
N PHE A 139 -12.99 -22.58 12.24
CA PHE A 139 -13.75 -21.65 13.08
C PHE A 139 -13.41 -21.82 14.57
N ALA A 140 -13.40 -23.06 15.07
CA ALA A 140 -13.13 -23.35 16.48
C ALA A 140 -11.75 -22.83 16.95
N THR A 141 -10.70 -22.93 16.13
CA THR A 141 -9.37 -22.42 16.50
C THR A 141 -9.26 -20.90 16.48
N ARG A 142 -10.06 -20.20 15.67
CA ARG A 142 -9.99 -18.72 15.53
C ARG A 142 -10.92 -17.97 16.46
N PHE A 143 -12.07 -18.54 16.78
CA PHE A 143 -13.00 -17.98 17.78
C PHE A 143 -12.62 -18.34 19.23
N HIS A 144 -11.59 -19.16 19.45
CA HIS A 144 -11.09 -19.48 20.78
C HIS A 144 -10.45 -18.25 21.46
N ARG A 145 -11.03 -17.83 22.59
CA ARG A 145 -10.56 -16.72 23.46
C ARG A 145 -10.35 -15.40 22.72
N LEU A 146 -11.29 -15.03 21.85
CA LEU A 146 -11.25 -13.81 21.03
C LEU A 146 -11.34 -12.50 21.87
N ASP A 147 -11.90 -12.64 23.06
CA ASP A 147 -11.99 -11.69 24.17
C ASP A 147 -10.67 -11.49 24.93
N GLU A 148 -9.68 -12.35 24.71
CA GLU A 148 -8.36 -12.26 25.35
C GLU A 148 -7.24 -11.93 24.33
N PRO A 149 -6.35 -10.96 24.63
CA PRO A 149 -6.42 -10.03 25.75
C PRO A 149 -7.46 -8.91 25.51
N PRO A 150 -8.09 -8.37 26.57
CA PRO A 150 -9.02 -7.24 26.50
C PRO A 150 -8.30 -5.88 26.38
N HIS A 151 -7.22 -5.83 25.61
CA HIS A 151 -6.43 -4.63 25.31
C HIS A 151 -6.12 -4.49 23.82
N ILE A 152 -5.85 -3.27 23.36
CA ILE A 152 -5.51 -2.97 21.97
C ILE A 152 -4.18 -3.61 21.59
N CYS A 153 -4.14 -4.34 20.48
CA CYS A 153 -2.90 -4.87 19.88
C CYS A 153 -2.43 -4.00 18.70
N TRP A 154 -1.11 -3.82 18.54
CA TRP A 154 -0.38 -3.11 17.45
C TRP A 154 -1.25 -2.29 16.46
N ASP A 155 -1.57 -2.85 15.30
CA ASP A 155 -2.32 -2.18 14.22
C ASP A 155 -3.85 -2.03 14.49
N GLU A 156 -4.40 -2.64 15.55
CA GLU A 156 -5.77 -2.32 16.01
C GLU A 156 -5.88 -0.83 16.39
N THR A 157 -4.78 -0.22 16.87
CA THR A 157 -4.68 1.23 17.12
C THR A 157 -4.94 2.09 15.88
N HIS A 158 -4.76 1.52 14.69
CA HIS A 158 -4.97 2.20 13.41
C HIS A 158 -6.32 1.81 12.81
N PHE A 159 -6.61 0.53 12.65
CA PHE A 159 -7.82 0.10 11.94
C PHE A 159 -9.10 0.20 12.79
N GLY A 160 -9.02 0.03 14.11
CA GLY A 160 -10.15 0.32 15.02
C GLY A 160 -10.47 1.81 15.06
N LYS A 161 -9.44 2.67 15.10
CA LYS A 161 -9.56 4.14 14.99
C LYS A 161 -10.26 4.56 13.69
N MET A 162 -9.87 3.96 12.57
CA MET A 162 -10.50 4.19 11.27
C MET A 162 -11.96 3.67 11.24
N GLY A 163 -12.27 2.57 11.91
CA GLY A 163 -13.65 2.11 12.14
C GLY A 163 -14.49 3.14 12.89
N SER A 164 -13.94 3.70 13.97
CA SER A 164 -14.55 4.79 14.77
C SER A 164 -14.86 6.02 13.91
N TYR A 165 -13.96 6.39 12.99
CA TYR A 165 -14.15 7.51 12.08
C TYR A 165 -15.32 7.31 11.08
N TYR A 166 -15.59 6.07 10.62
CA TYR A 166 -16.79 5.81 9.81
C TYR A 166 -18.09 5.97 10.61
N ILE A 167 -18.12 5.50 11.85
CA ILE A 167 -19.28 5.62 12.74
C ILE A 167 -19.56 7.10 13.04
N ASN A 168 -18.52 7.86 13.39
CA ASN A 168 -18.60 9.31 13.65
C ASN A 168 -18.81 10.17 12.39
N ARG A 169 -18.64 9.60 11.19
CA ARG A 169 -18.66 10.24 9.86
C ARG A 169 -17.57 11.31 9.63
N THR A 170 -16.48 11.25 10.39
CA THR A 170 -15.35 12.19 10.33
C THR A 170 -14.32 11.77 9.29
N PHE A 171 -13.99 12.65 8.35
CA PHE A 171 -13.05 12.34 7.29
C PHE A 171 -11.62 12.07 7.80
N PHE A 172 -10.96 11.08 7.20
CA PHE A 172 -9.58 10.73 7.48
C PHE A 172 -8.88 10.27 6.19
N PHE A 173 -7.56 10.41 6.17
CA PHE A 173 -6.69 9.89 5.12
C PHE A 173 -6.02 8.60 5.58
N ASP A 174 -5.85 7.65 4.68
CA ASP A 174 -5.00 6.47 4.84
C ASP A 174 -4.38 6.05 3.51
N VAL A 175 -3.26 5.33 3.57
CA VAL A 175 -2.49 4.81 2.43
C VAL A 175 -3.07 3.52 1.83
N HIS A 176 -4.14 2.94 2.37
CA HIS A 176 -4.79 1.75 1.83
C HIS A 176 -6.26 2.05 1.47
N PRO A 177 -6.80 1.45 0.38
CA PRO A 177 -8.21 1.56 0.02
C PRO A 177 -9.22 1.23 1.14
N PRO A 178 -10.46 1.72 1.07
CA PRO A 178 -11.33 1.85 2.24
C PRO A 178 -12.14 0.60 2.63
N LEU A 179 -12.29 -0.42 1.77
CA LEU A 179 -13.27 -1.50 1.95
C LEU A 179 -13.13 -2.22 3.29
N GLY A 180 -11.92 -2.70 3.62
CA GLY A 180 -11.71 -3.46 4.86
C GLY A 180 -11.99 -2.63 6.12
N LYS A 181 -11.71 -1.32 6.07
CA LYS A 181 -12.00 -0.38 7.17
C LYS A 181 -13.49 -0.10 7.29
N MET A 182 -14.20 0.03 6.17
CA MET A 182 -15.66 0.15 6.16
C MET A 182 -16.33 -1.11 6.70
N LEU A 183 -15.80 -2.30 6.37
CA LEU A 183 -16.29 -3.56 6.93
C LEU A 183 -16.04 -3.65 8.45
N ILE A 184 -14.87 -3.24 8.94
CA ILE A 184 -14.56 -3.14 10.38
C ILE A 184 -15.52 -2.16 11.09
N GLY A 185 -15.71 -0.95 10.53
CA GLY A 185 -16.65 0.04 11.07
C GLY A 185 -18.10 -0.45 11.07
N LEU A 186 -18.52 -1.14 10.00
CA LEU A 186 -19.85 -1.77 9.90
C LEU A 186 -20.04 -2.89 10.94
N ALA A 187 -19.04 -3.74 11.14
CA ALA A 187 -19.10 -4.81 12.14
C ALA A 187 -19.18 -4.25 13.58
N GLY A 188 -18.43 -3.18 13.87
CA GLY A 188 -18.57 -2.45 15.13
C GLY A 188 -19.96 -1.84 15.31
N TYR A 189 -20.46 -1.12 14.30
CA TYR A 189 -21.81 -0.54 14.34
C TYR A 189 -22.91 -1.60 14.57
N LEU A 190 -22.81 -2.75 13.89
CA LEU A 190 -23.74 -3.87 14.05
C LEU A 190 -23.61 -4.59 15.40
N SER A 191 -22.46 -4.51 16.08
CA SER A 191 -22.28 -4.99 17.46
C SER A 191 -22.53 -3.92 18.52
N GLY A 192 -23.11 -2.78 18.16
CA GLY A 192 -23.43 -1.70 19.10
C GLY A 192 -22.20 -0.95 19.62
N TYR A 193 -21.14 -0.82 18.83
CA TYR A 193 -20.03 0.10 19.12
C TYR A 193 -20.37 1.51 18.62
N ASP A 194 -20.10 2.49 19.50
CA ASP A 194 -20.54 3.87 19.41
C ASP A 194 -19.52 4.80 18.71
N GLY A 195 -18.28 4.36 18.53
CA GLY A 195 -17.22 5.15 17.89
C GLY A 195 -16.49 6.11 18.84
N THR A 196 -16.72 6.06 20.16
CA THR A 196 -16.12 7.01 21.11
C THR A 196 -14.75 6.60 21.62
N PHE A 197 -14.48 5.28 21.72
CA PHE A 197 -13.23 4.75 22.28
C PHE A 197 -11.98 5.26 21.54
N LEU A 198 -11.03 5.81 22.30
CA LEU A 198 -9.82 6.41 21.78
C LEU A 198 -8.71 5.37 21.61
N PHE A 199 -8.68 4.75 20.43
CA PHE A 199 -7.55 3.92 19.98
C PHE A 199 -6.25 4.75 19.92
N GLN A 200 -5.42 4.69 20.98
CA GLN A 200 -4.16 5.44 21.09
C GLN A 200 -2.91 4.55 21.01
N LYS A 201 -2.74 3.57 21.89
CA LYS A 201 -1.50 2.79 22.05
C LYS A 201 -1.77 1.29 22.24
N PRO A 202 -0.84 0.40 21.83
CA PRO A 202 -0.95 -1.01 22.15
C PRO A 202 -0.79 -1.25 23.66
N GLY A 203 -1.73 -1.99 24.25
CA GLY A 203 -1.81 -2.24 25.70
C GLY A 203 -2.89 -1.41 26.44
N ASP A 204 -3.47 -0.39 25.81
CA ASP A 204 -4.64 0.32 26.38
C ASP A 204 -5.83 -0.66 26.47
N LYS A 205 -6.61 -0.64 27.57
CA LYS A 205 -7.75 -1.56 27.76
C LYS A 205 -9.01 -1.02 27.06
N TYR A 206 -9.89 -1.92 26.62
CA TYR A 206 -11.17 -1.54 25.95
C TYR A 206 -12.28 -1.06 26.89
N GLU A 207 -12.07 -1.13 28.21
CA GLU A 207 -13.01 -0.70 29.26
C GLU A 207 -14.42 -1.27 29.04
N HIS A 208 -15.43 -0.41 28.78
CA HIS A 208 -16.82 -0.81 28.58
C HIS A 208 -17.24 -0.87 27.09
N HIS A 209 -16.33 -0.66 26.14
CA HIS A 209 -16.66 -0.55 24.72
C HIS A 209 -16.73 -1.91 24.00
N SER A 210 -17.69 -2.05 23.09
CA SER A 210 -18.09 -3.29 22.41
C SER A 210 -17.20 -3.67 21.20
N TYR A 211 -15.89 -3.81 21.42
CA TYR A 211 -14.90 -4.16 20.38
C TYR A 211 -15.09 -5.54 19.73
N MET A 212 -15.80 -6.45 20.38
CA MET A 212 -15.91 -7.87 20.00
C MET A 212 -16.47 -8.11 18.58
N GLY A 213 -17.35 -7.26 18.07
CA GLY A 213 -17.86 -7.40 16.69
C GLY A 213 -16.78 -7.19 15.62
N MET A 214 -15.83 -6.29 15.87
CA MET A 214 -14.72 -6.03 14.95
C MET A 214 -13.75 -7.21 14.89
N ARG A 215 -13.35 -7.76 16.05
CA ARG A 215 -12.55 -9.00 16.11
C ARG A 215 -13.32 -10.19 15.53
N GLY A 216 -14.62 -10.28 15.79
CA GLY A 216 -15.52 -11.31 15.26
C GLY A 216 -15.57 -11.34 13.73
N LEU A 217 -15.60 -10.18 13.07
CA LEU A 217 -15.49 -10.09 11.60
C LEU A 217 -14.14 -10.63 11.09
N CYS A 218 -13.04 -10.22 11.71
CA CYS A 218 -11.70 -10.66 11.32
C CYS A 218 -11.56 -12.19 11.49
N ALA A 219 -12.05 -12.73 12.60
CA ALA A 219 -12.03 -14.16 12.88
C ALA A 219 -12.94 -14.94 11.92
N PHE A 220 -14.12 -14.41 11.59
CA PHE A 220 -15.04 -15.00 10.60
C PHE A 220 -14.39 -15.11 9.21
N LEU A 221 -13.84 -14.01 8.70
CA LEU A 221 -13.20 -13.98 7.38
C LEU A 221 -11.90 -14.79 7.36
N GLY A 222 -11.12 -14.77 8.45
CA GLY A 222 -9.95 -15.62 8.63
C GLY A 222 -10.28 -17.12 8.68
N SER A 223 -11.45 -17.50 9.19
CA SER A 223 -11.89 -18.91 9.26
C SER A 223 -12.21 -19.51 7.90
N TRP A 224 -12.53 -18.69 6.90
CA TRP A 224 -12.74 -19.13 5.51
C TRP A 224 -11.43 -19.42 4.74
N LEU A 225 -10.27 -18.98 5.24
CA LEU A 225 -8.97 -19.22 4.59
C LEU A 225 -8.67 -20.72 4.44
N VAL A 226 -8.96 -21.52 5.47
CA VAL A 226 -8.66 -22.97 5.47
C VAL A 226 -9.61 -23.74 4.54
N PRO A 227 -10.95 -23.57 4.56
CA PRO A 227 -11.83 -24.15 3.56
C PRO A 227 -11.49 -23.75 2.12
N PHE A 228 -11.11 -22.49 1.87
CA PHE A 228 -10.74 -22.04 0.53
C PHE A 228 -9.42 -22.68 0.06
N ALA A 229 -8.41 -22.80 0.93
CA ALA A 229 -7.17 -23.51 0.62
C ALA A 229 -7.40 -25.01 0.38
N TYR A 230 -8.19 -25.66 1.24
CA TYR A 230 -8.61 -27.05 1.10
C TYR A 230 -9.28 -27.31 -0.25
N LEU A 231 -10.28 -26.51 -0.62
CA LEU A 231 -11.00 -26.66 -1.89
C LEU A 231 -10.10 -26.37 -3.09
N THR A 232 -9.27 -25.32 -3.02
CA THR A 232 -8.32 -24.97 -4.09
C THR A 232 -7.33 -26.12 -4.35
N VAL A 233 -6.73 -26.69 -3.31
CA VAL A 233 -5.81 -27.83 -3.46
C VAL A 233 -6.55 -29.10 -3.85
N LEU A 234 -7.77 -29.34 -3.37
CA LEU A 234 -8.58 -30.49 -3.81
C LEU A 234 -8.91 -30.42 -5.31
N ASP A 235 -9.25 -29.24 -5.83
CA ASP A 235 -9.53 -29.04 -7.25
C ASP A 235 -8.27 -29.11 -8.13
N LEU A 236 -7.13 -28.58 -7.67
CA LEU A 236 -5.88 -28.61 -8.45
C LEU A 236 -5.18 -29.97 -8.42
N SER A 237 -5.09 -30.61 -7.24
CA SER A 237 -4.39 -31.88 -7.05
C SER A 237 -5.24 -33.12 -7.36
N LYS A 238 -6.57 -32.97 -7.33
CA LYS A 238 -7.56 -34.07 -7.30
C LYS A 238 -7.36 -35.09 -6.15
N SER A 239 -6.54 -34.76 -5.15
CA SER A 239 -6.17 -35.65 -4.04
C SER A 239 -6.71 -35.15 -2.70
N LEU A 240 -7.42 -36.03 -1.98
CA LEU A 240 -7.97 -35.73 -0.67
C LEU A 240 -6.87 -35.53 0.38
N SER A 241 -5.82 -36.36 0.36
CA SER A 241 -4.70 -36.26 1.31
C SER A 241 -3.92 -34.95 1.14
N ALA A 242 -3.80 -34.45 -0.09
CA ALA A 242 -3.16 -33.16 -0.39
C ALA A 242 -3.96 -31.97 0.18
N ALA A 243 -5.28 -32.01 0.02
CA ALA A 243 -6.20 -31.02 0.56
C ALA A 243 -6.23 -31.05 2.10
N LEU A 244 -6.29 -32.23 2.72
CA LEU A 244 -6.28 -32.40 4.18
C LEU A 244 -4.95 -31.95 4.80
N LEU A 245 -3.80 -32.22 4.16
CA LEU A 245 -2.51 -31.71 4.64
C LEU A 245 -2.47 -30.18 4.62
N THR A 246 -2.89 -29.57 3.50
CA THR A 246 -3.04 -28.11 3.39
C THR A 246 -3.90 -27.54 4.51
N ALA A 247 -5.05 -28.17 4.77
CA ALA A 247 -5.98 -27.75 5.80
C ALA A 247 -5.36 -27.81 7.20
N ALA A 248 -4.66 -28.91 7.54
CA ALA A 248 -3.99 -29.06 8.83
C ALA A 248 -2.90 -27.98 9.03
N LEU A 249 -2.03 -27.76 8.04
CA LEU A 249 -0.95 -26.78 8.11
C LEU A 249 -1.48 -25.35 8.35
N LEU A 250 -2.58 -24.97 7.70
CA LEU A 250 -3.22 -23.64 7.86
C LEU A 250 -4.18 -23.52 9.05
N THR A 251 -4.48 -24.64 9.73
CA THR A 251 -5.24 -24.67 10.99
C THR A 251 -4.31 -24.54 12.19
N PHE A 252 -3.11 -25.13 12.11
CA PHE A 252 -2.12 -25.18 13.19
C PHE A 252 -0.91 -24.23 12.99
N ASP A 253 -0.99 -23.29 12.04
CA ASP A 253 -0.06 -22.16 11.98
C ASP A 253 -0.48 -21.05 12.96
N THR A 254 0.35 -20.83 13.97
CA THR A 254 0.13 -19.82 15.02
C THR A 254 0.00 -18.41 14.44
N GLY A 255 0.82 -18.06 13.44
CA GLY A 255 0.81 -16.71 12.86
C GLY A 255 -0.51 -16.38 12.13
N CYS A 256 -1.05 -17.35 11.39
CA CYS A 256 -2.33 -17.22 10.68
C CYS A 256 -3.50 -17.09 11.67
N LEU A 257 -3.46 -17.82 12.79
CA LEU A 257 -4.41 -17.66 13.89
C LEU A 257 -4.31 -16.24 14.48
N THR A 258 -3.11 -15.83 14.93
CA THR A 258 -2.87 -14.49 15.52
C THR A 258 -3.37 -13.37 14.61
N LEU A 259 -2.99 -13.35 13.33
CA LEU A 259 -3.48 -12.30 12.41
C LEU A 259 -5.01 -12.29 12.26
N SER A 260 -5.66 -13.46 12.30
CA SER A 260 -7.12 -13.54 12.13
C SER A 260 -7.94 -13.08 13.32
N GLN A 261 -7.38 -12.99 14.53
CA GLN A 261 -8.14 -12.69 15.74
C GLN A 261 -8.27 -11.19 16.05
N TYR A 262 -7.34 -10.36 15.57
CA TYR A 262 -7.29 -8.93 15.89
C TYR A 262 -7.92 -8.05 14.79
N ILE A 263 -8.26 -6.81 15.14
CA ILE A 263 -8.85 -5.79 14.25
C ILE A 263 -7.82 -5.32 13.22
N LEU A 264 -7.61 -6.11 12.17
CA LEU A 264 -6.59 -5.94 11.13
C LEU A 264 -7.20 -6.01 9.73
N LEU A 265 -6.55 -5.37 8.75
CA LEU A 265 -6.98 -5.48 7.34
C LEU A 265 -6.56 -6.80 6.68
N ASP A 266 -5.51 -7.45 7.17
CA ASP A 266 -4.90 -8.60 6.50
C ASP A 266 -5.78 -9.87 6.47
N PRO A 267 -6.62 -10.21 7.47
CA PRO A 267 -7.62 -11.28 7.35
C PRO A 267 -8.61 -11.02 6.22
N ILE A 268 -9.06 -9.77 6.07
CA ILE A 268 -10.01 -9.35 5.04
C ILE A 268 -9.34 -9.40 3.65
N LEU A 269 -8.09 -8.95 3.55
CA LEU A 269 -7.29 -9.06 2.32
C LEU A 269 -7.06 -10.53 1.93
N MET A 270 -6.59 -11.36 2.87
CA MET A 270 -6.34 -12.78 2.63
C MET A 270 -7.61 -13.53 2.24
N PHE A 271 -8.76 -13.18 2.85
CA PHE A 271 -10.06 -13.74 2.46
C PHE A 271 -10.36 -13.49 0.98
N PHE A 272 -10.22 -12.25 0.50
CA PHE A 272 -10.47 -11.93 -0.90
C PHE A 272 -9.43 -12.51 -1.87
N ILE A 273 -8.15 -12.59 -1.47
CA ILE A 273 -7.10 -13.28 -2.25
C ILE A 273 -7.43 -14.77 -2.41
N MET A 274 -7.78 -15.45 -1.32
CA MET A 274 -8.13 -16.88 -1.33
C MET A 274 -9.46 -17.15 -2.05
N ALA A 275 -10.44 -16.26 -1.93
CA ALA A 275 -11.70 -16.32 -2.67
C ALA A 275 -11.46 -16.20 -4.19
N ALA A 276 -10.63 -15.24 -4.63
CA ALA A 276 -10.27 -15.06 -6.03
C ALA A 276 -9.47 -16.25 -6.59
N MET A 277 -8.55 -16.82 -5.80
CA MET A 277 -7.82 -18.04 -6.17
C MET A 277 -8.78 -19.23 -6.34
N LEU A 278 -9.67 -19.46 -5.36
CA LEU A 278 -10.66 -20.53 -5.42
C LEU A 278 -11.61 -20.37 -6.61
N SER A 279 -12.16 -19.17 -6.82
CA SER A 279 -13.11 -18.92 -7.90
C SER A 279 -12.45 -19.01 -9.28
N MET A 280 -11.17 -18.62 -9.41
CA MET A 280 -10.36 -18.89 -10.61
C MET A 280 -10.27 -20.40 -10.88
N VAL A 281 -9.85 -21.17 -9.88
CA VAL A 281 -9.72 -22.64 -10.02
C VAL A 281 -11.08 -23.32 -10.29
N LYS A 282 -12.18 -22.78 -9.75
CA LYS A 282 -13.54 -23.26 -10.04
C LYS A 282 -14.02 -22.90 -11.45
N TYR A 283 -13.75 -21.71 -11.98
CA TYR A 283 -14.10 -21.41 -13.38
C TYR A 283 -13.23 -22.22 -14.35
N ASN A 284 -11.94 -22.41 -14.06
CA ASN A 284 -11.05 -23.31 -14.81
C ASN A 284 -11.57 -24.75 -14.80
N SER A 285 -12.06 -25.23 -13.65
CA SER A 285 -12.71 -26.55 -13.52
C SER A 285 -14.08 -26.65 -14.23
N CYS A 286 -14.60 -25.54 -14.75
CA CYS A 286 -15.81 -25.49 -15.59
C CYS A 286 -15.49 -25.26 -17.08
N ALA A 287 -14.22 -25.34 -17.51
CA ALA A 287 -13.81 -25.08 -18.89
C ALA A 287 -14.52 -25.98 -19.93
N ASP A 288 -14.86 -27.22 -19.58
CA ASP A 288 -15.61 -28.16 -20.42
C ASP A 288 -17.05 -27.70 -20.74
N ARG A 289 -17.56 -26.68 -20.01
CA ARG A 289 -18.94 -26.16 -20.14
C ARG A 289 -18.92 -24.62 -20.15
N PRO A 290 -18.29 -24.00 -21.16
CA PRO A 290 -18.13 -22.55 -21.23
C PRO A 290 -19.50 -21.86 -21.36
N PHE A 291 -19.59 -20.62 -20.87
CA PHE A 291 -20.83 -19.82 -20.85
C PHE A 291 -22.03 -20.44 -20.10
N SER A 292 -21.87 -21.57 -19.40
CA SER A 292 -22.88 -22.11 -18.49
C SER A 292 -23.11 -21.16 -17.30
N ALA A 293 -24.29 -21.24 -16.66
CA ALA A 293 -24.60 -20.39 -15.50
C ALA A 293 -23.59 -20.55 -14.36
N LEU A 294 -23.06 -21.76 -14.14
CA LEU A 294 -22.02 -22.03 -13.15
C LEU A 294 -20.67 -21.40 -13.54
N TRP A 295 -20.31 -21.42 -14.82
CA TRP A 295 -19.10 -20.76 -15.32
C TRP A 295 -19.18 -19.23 -15.16
N TRP A 296 -20.32 -18.62 -15.52
CA TRP A 296 -20.56 -17.19 -15.29
C TRP A 296 -20.57 -16.82 -13.81
N PHE A 297 -21.13 -17.66 -12.93
CA PHE A 297 -21.10 -17.46 -11.48
C PHE A 297 -19.65 -17.40 -10.96
N TRP A 298 -18.81 -18.39 -11.25
CA TRP A 298 -17.42 -18.41 -10.77
C TRP A 298 -16.56 -17.30 -11.40
N LEU A 299 -16.76 -16.98 -12.68
CA LEU A 299 -16.06 -15.88 -13.33
C LEU A 299 -16.43 -14.52 -12.72
N SER A 300 -17.72 -14.29 -12.46
CA SER A 300 -18.21 -13.05 -11.82
C SER A 300 -17.77 -12.95 -10.36
N LEU A 301 -17.81 -14.07 -9.62
CA LEU A 301 -17.31 -14.13 -8.24
C LEU A 301 -15.80 -13.85 -8.18
N THR A 302 -15.02 -14.31 -9.18
CA THR A 302 -13.61 -13.92 -9.31
C THR A 302 -13.49 -12.41 -9.45
N GLY A 303 -14.31 -11.77 -10.29
CA GLY A 303 -14.36 -10.31 -10.41
C GLY A 303 -14.66 -9.59 -9.09
N VAL A 304 -15.69 -10.04 -8.37
CA VAL A 304 -16.06 -9.51 -7.04
C VAL A 304 -14.91 -9.67 -6.04
N SER A 305 -14.23 -10.83 -6.03
CA SER A 305 -13.10 -11.08 -5.13
C SER A 305 -11.87 -10.26 -5.47
N LEU A 306 -11.58 -10.01 -6.76
CA LEU A 306 -10.51 -9.10 -7.19
C LEU A 306 -10.79 -7.65 -6.77
N ALA A 307 -12.05 -7.20 -6.89
CA ALA A 307 -12.47 -5.89 -6.39
C ALA A 307 -12.28 -5.78 -4.87
N GLY A 308 -12.64 -6.84 -4.14
CA GLY A 308 -12.46 -6.93 -2.69
C GLY A 308 -11.00 -6.85 -2.27
N ALA A 309 -10.11 -7.62 -2.91
CA ALA A 309 -8.68 -7.63 -2.60
C ALA A 309 -8.05 -6.25 -2.82
N LEU A 310 -8.31 -5.62 -3.98
CA LEU A 310 -7.83 -4.27 -4.29
C LEU A 310 -8.44 -3.21 -3.37
N GLY A 311 -9.73 -3.34 -3.06
CA GLY A 311 -10.48 -2.44 -2.19
C GLY A 311 -10.04 -2.45 -0.71
N VAL A 312 -9.29 -3.47 -0.27
CA VAL A 312 -8.71 -3.53 1.09
C VAL A 312 -7.29 -2.97 1.14
N LYS A 313 -6.40 -3.36 0.23
CA LYS A 313 -4.96 -3.02 0.27
C LYS A 313 -4.35 -3.23 -1.11
N PHE A 314 -3.49 -2.32 -1.60
CA PHE A 314 -2.91 -2.43 -2.96
C PHE A 314 -2.07 -3.70 -3.22
N VAL A 315 -1.70 -4.46 -2.18
CA VAL A 315 -1.15 -5.82 -2.30
C VAL A 315 -2.08 -6.77 -3.08
N GLY A 316 -3.40 -6.50 -3.11
CA GLY A 316 -4.38 -7.19 -3.95
C GLY A 316 -4.12 -7.08 -5.47
N LEU A 317 -3.24 -6.19 -5.92
CA LEU A 317 -2.77 -6.16 -7.32
C LEU A 317 -2.03 -7.46 -7.71
N PHE A 318 -1.44 -8.19 -6.75
CA PHE A 318 -0.70 -9.42 -7.04
C PHE A 318 -1.63 -10.59 -7.41
N ILE A 319 -2.81 -10.71 -6.77
CA ILE A 319 -3.81 -11.70 -7.18
C ILE A 319 -4.51 -11.29 -8.48
N ILE A 320 -4.70 -9.99 -8.74
CA ILE A 320 -5.16 -9.49 -10.06
C ILE A 320 -4.17 -9.91 -11.16
N LEU A 321 -2.87 -9.74 -10.93
CA LEU A 321 -1.82 -10.16 -11.87
C LEU A 321 -1.80 -11.68 -12.07
N GLN A 322 -1.97 -12.47 -11.01
CA GLN A 322 -2.02 -13.94 -11.10
C GLN A 322 -3.24 -14.43 -11.91
N VAL A 323 -4.43 -13.88 -11.64
CA VAL A 323 -5.65 -14.18 -12.42
C VAL A 323 -5.51 -13.68 -13.86
N GLY A 324 -4.91 -12.51 -14.08
CA GLY A 324 -4.61 -11.98 -15.41
C GLY A 324 -3.70 -12.90 -16.22
N LEU A 325 -2.61 -13.40 -15.62
CA LEU A 325 -1.69 -14.35 -16.26
C LEU A 325 -2.37 -15.70 -16.58
N ASN A 326 -3.22 -16.24 -15.68
CA ASN A 326 -4.03 -17.41 -16.01
C ASN A 326 -4.98 -17.12 -17.18
N THR A 327 -5.65 -15.96 -17.15
CA THR A 327 -6.62 -15.55 -18.19
C THR A 327 -5.95 -15.39 -19.56
N ILE A 328 -4.72 -14.87 -19.61
CA ILE A 328 -3.90 -14.79 -20.82
C ILE A 328 -3.52 -16.20 -21.32
N ALA A 329 -3.10 -17.10 -20.42
CA ALA A 329 -2.77 -18.48 -20.77
C ALA A 329 -3.99 -19.24 -21.31
N ASP A 330 -5.16 -19.13 -20.66
CA ASP A 330 -6.43 -19.70 -21.14
C ASP A 330 -6.77 -19.21 -22.56
N LEU A 331 -6.69 -17.89 -22.78
CA LEU A 331 -7.02 -17.27 -24.07
C LEU A 331 -6.02 -17.69 -25.16
N TRP A 332 -4.74 -17.88 -24.81
CA TRP A 332 -3.74 -18.41 -25.72
C TRP A 332 -4.04 -19.86 -26.12
N TYR A 333 -4.44 -20.73 -25.18
CA TYR A 333 -4.85 -22.09 -25.51
C TYR A 333 -6.15 -22.13 -26.34
N LEU A 334 -7.14 -21.29 -26.02
CA LEU A 334 -8.39 -21.17 -26.78
C LEU A 334 -8.19 -20.58 -28.19
N PHE A 335 -7.16 -19.76 -28.39
CA PHE A 335 -6.78 -19.24 -29.71
C PHE A 335 -6.01 -20.27 -30.56
N GLY A 336 -5.26 -21.18 -29.91
CA GLY A 336 -4.58 -22.28 -30.58
C GLY A 336 -5.48 -23.47 -30.94
N ASP A 337 -6.72 -23.51 -30.46
CA ASP A 337 -7.69 -24.57 -30.76
C ASP A 337 -8.42 -24.30 -32.09
N LEU A 338 -7.94 -24.93 -33.15
CA LEU A 338 -8.49 -24.82 -34.51
C LEU A 338 -9.92 -25.40 -34.66
N SER A 339 -10.48 -26.04 -33.63
CA SER A 339 -11.88 -26.48 -33.64
C SER A 339 -12.86 -25.36 -33.25
N LEU A 340 -12.38 -24.27 -32.66
CA LEU A 340 -13.21 -23.17 -32.18
C LEU A 340 -13.38 -22.07 -33.22
N SER A 341 -14.61 -21.56 -33.39
CA SER A 341 -14.85 -20.40 -34.24
C SER A 341 -14.30 -19.11 -33.60
N LEU A 342 -13.84 -18.17 -34.44
CA LEU A 342 -13.40 -16.84 -34.01
C LEU A 342 -14.50 -16.09 -33.21
N VAL A 343 -15.78 -16.36 -33.49
CA VAL A 343 -16.92 -15.80 -32.74
C VAL A 343 -16.97 -16.37 -31.31
N THR A 344 -16.66 -17.65 -31.12
CA THR A 344 -16.55 -18.28 -29.79
C THR A 344 -15.36 -17.71 -29.01
N VAL A 345 -14.20 -17.53 -29.66
CA VAL A 345 -13.03 -16.88 -29.05
C VAL A 345 -13.35 -15.43 -28.66
N GLY A 346 -14.02 -14.67 -29.55
CA GLY A 346 -14.49 -13.31 -29.26
C GLY A 346 -15.41 -13.24 -28.03
N LYS A 347 -16.42 -14.12 -27.95
CA LYS A 347 -17.28 -14.26 -26.76
C LYS A 347 -16.47 -14.54 -25.49
N HIS A 348 -15.44 -15.37 -25.57
CA HIS A 348 -14.56 -15.67 -24.43
C HIS A 348 -13.73 -14.48 -23.97
N VAL A 349 -13.24 -13.65 -24.90
CA VAL A 349 -12.55 -12.38 -24.59
C VAL A 349 -13.53 -11.40 -23.94
N THR A 350 -14.70 -11.16 -24.55
CA THR A 350 -15.70 -10.22 -24.03
C THR A 350 -16.17 -10.59 -22.63
N ALA A 351 -16.47 -11.87 -22.37
CA ALA A 351 -16.89 -12.34 -21.05
C ALA A 351 -15.80 -12.10 -19.97
N ARG A 352 -14.53 -12.36 -20.30
CA ARG A 352 -13.40 -12.12 -19.40
C ARG A 352 -13.17 -10.62 -19.17
N VAL A 353 -13.26 -9.76 -20.18
CA VAL A 353 -13.17 -8.30 -20.03
C VAL A 353 -14.28 -7.76 -19.13
N LEU A 354 -15.52 -8.20 -19.33
CA LEU A 354 -16.66 -7.77 -18.51
C LEU A 354 -16.51 -8.19 -17.05
N CYS A 355 -16.24 -9.47 -16.77
CA CYS A 355 -16.19 -9.98 -15.40
C CYS A 355 -14.87 -9.73 -14.66
N LEU A 356 -13.73 -9.57 -15.36
CA LEU A 356 -12.40 -9.45 -14.73
C LEU A 356 -11.75 -8.06 -14.87
N ILE A 357 -12.35 -7.13 -15.62
CA ILE A 357 -11.87 -5.74 -15.75
C ILE A 357 -12.99 -4.74 -15.43
N VAL A 358 -14.13 -4.82 -16.12
CA VAL A 358 -15.23 -3.83 -15.96
C VAL A 358 -15.93 -3.99 -14.60
N LEU A 359 -16.34 -5.21 -14.24
CA LEU A 359 -17.00 -5.49 -12.96
C LEU A 359 -16.12 -5.14 -11.74
N PRO A 360 -14.81 -5.51 -11.69
CA PRO A 360 -13.96 -5.14 -10.57
C PRO A 360 -13.77 -3.63 -10.44
N LEU A 361 -13.58 -2.92 -11.56
CA LEU A 361 -13.44 -1.47 -11.57
C LEU A 361 -14.73 -0.78 -11.10
N ALA A 362 -15.90 -1.23 -11.56
CA ALA A 362 -17.19 -0.71 -11.13
C ALA A 362 -17.42 -0.89 -9.61
N LEU A 363 -17.13 -2.07 -9.06
CA LEU A 363 -17.24 -2.33 -7.62
C LEU A 363 -16.21 -1.53 -6.80
N TYR A 364 -15.00 -1.36 -7.32
CA TYR A 364 -13.96 -0.54 -6.68
C TYR A 364 -14.33 0.95 -6.65
N THR A 365 -14.81 1.51 -7.76
CA THR A 365 -15.31 2.90 -7.78
C THR A 365 -16.54 3.11 -6.89
N ALA A 366 -17.49 2.15 -6.86
CA ALA A 366 -18.62 2.19 -5.94
C ALA A 366 -18.19 2.15 -4.47
N THR A 367 -17.13 1.39 -4.14
CA THR A 367 -16.53 1.35 -2.80
C THR A 367 -16.01 2.73 -2.38
N PHE A 368 -15.37 3.48 -3.28
CA PHE A 368 -14.96 4.86 -3.01
C PHE A 368 -16.14 5.84 -2.97
N ALA A 369 -17.18 5.65 -3.77
CA ALA A 369 -18.41 6.45 -3.69
C ALA A 369 -19.07 6.33 -2.31
N VAL A 370 -19.19 5.11 -1.78
CA VAL A 370 -19.69 4.87 -0.40
C VAL A 370 -18.79 5.55 0.64
N HIS A 371 -17.47 5.41 0.54
CA HIS A 371 -16.52 6.07 1.45
C HIS A 371 -16.72 7.60 1.52
N PHE A 372 -16.81 8.29 0.38
CA PHE A 372 -17.04 9.74 0.33
C PHE A 372 -18.50 10.17 0.57
N MET A 373 -19.45 9.24 0.66
CA MET A 373 -20.83 9.49 1.10
C MET A 373 -21.01 9.32 2.61
N VAL A 374 -20.28 8.37 3.23
CA VAL A 374 -20.32 8.14 4.68
C VAL A 374 -19.49 9.18 5.43
N LEU A 375 -18.29 9.51 4.96
CA LEU A 375 -17.41 10.49 5.60
C LEU A 375 -17.77 11.92 5.16
N SER A 376 -18.73 12.53 5.86
CA SER A 376 -19.32 13.83 5.50
C SER A 376 -18.88 15.00 6.39
N LYS A 377 -18.12 14.77 7.47
CA LYS A 377 -17.59 15.79 8.38
C LYS A 377 -16.09 15.98 8.21
N SER A 378 -15.55 17.13 8.60
CA SER A 378 -14.10 17.37 8.70
C SER A 378 -13.44 16.40 9.69
N GLY A 379 -12.11 16.27 9.61
CA GLY A 379 -11.34 15.38 10.46
C GLY A 379 -9.86 15.31 10.04
N PRO A 380 -8.99 14.67 10.84
CA PRO A 380 -7.54 14.92 10.85
C PRO A 380 -6.75 14.52 9.58
N GLY A 381 -7.43 14.05 8.53
CA GLY A 381 -6.84 13.78 7.21
C GLY A 381 -7.29 14.72 6.08
N ASP A 382 -8.16 15.69 6.34
CA ASP A 382 -8.65 16.61 5.31
C ASP A 382 -7.56 17.54 4.74
N GLY A 383 -6.60 17.95 5.57
CA GLY A 383 -5.45 18.78 5.19
C GLY A 383 -4.60 18.25 4.03
N PHE A 384 -4.56 16.93 3.81
CA PHE A 384 -3.83 16.30 2.71
C PHE A 384 -4.48 16.50 1.33
N PHE A 385 -5.77 16.87 1.31
CA PHE A 385 -6.56 17.09 0.10
C PHE A 385 -6.65 18.56 -0.30
N SER A 386 -7.10 18.78 -1.54
CA SER A 386 -7.43 20.08 -2.10
C SER A 386 -8.48 20.80 -1.26
N SER A 387 -8.33 22.12 -1.19
CA SER A 387 -9.26 23.03 -0.50
C SER A 387 -10.68 22.95 -1.09
N ALA A 388 -10.79 22.60 -2.38
CA ALA A 388 -12.05 22.31 -3.06
C ALA A 388 -12.75 21.05 -2.51
N PHE A 389 -11.99 19.98 -2.23
CA PHE A 389 -12.53 18.81 -1.52
C PHE A 389 -12.88 19.13 -0.06
N GLN A 390 -12.04 19.90 0.64
CA GLN A 390 -12.29 20.31 2.04
C GLN A 390 -13.60 21.10 2.19
N ALA A 391 -13.96 21.95 1.22
CA ALA A 391 -15.21 22.71 1.22
C ALA A 391 -16.50 21.85 1.17
N ARG A 392 -16.39 20.55 0.83
CA ARG A 392 -17.51 19.57 0.90
C ARG A 392 -17.69 19.00 2.32
N LEU A 393 -16.71 19.10 3.20
CA LEU A 393 -16.73 18.46 4.53
C LEU A 393 -17.38 19.37 5.57
N SER A 394 -18.52 18.94 6.12
CA SER A 394 -19.23 19.70 7.15
C SER A 394 -18.37 19.92 8.41
N GLY A 395 -18.34 21.14 8.91
CA GLY A 395 -17.45 21.55 10.01
C GLY A 395 -16.03 21.92 9.59
N ASN A 396 -15.68 21.91 8.30
CA ASN A 396 -14.48 22.57 7.80
C ASN A 396 -14.70 24.10 7.73
N ASN A 397 -13.67 24.91 7.98
CA ASN A 397 -13.75 26.37 7.87
C ASN A 397 -14.10 26.85 6.44
N LEU A 398 -13.87 26.05 5.40
CA LEU A 398 -14.24 26.34 4.00
C LEU A 398 -15.68 25.92 3.65
N HIS A 399 -16.34 25.09 4.46
CA HIS A 399 -17.67 24.56 4.14
C HIS A 399 -18.75 25.62 4.36
N ASN A 400 -19.51 25.94 3.31
CA ASN A 400 -20.41 27.11 3.23
C ASN A 400 -19.71 28.46 3.49
N ALA A 401 -18.38 28.53 3.43
CA ALA A 401 -17.69 29.81 3.55
C ALA A 401 -18.07 30.75 2.40
N SER A 402 -18.08 32.04 2.71
CA SER A 402 -18.28 33.12 1.75
C SER A 402 -16.95 33.86 1.62
N ILE A 403 -16.31 33.78 0.45
CA ILE A 403 -14.97 34.34 0.21
C ILE A 403 -15.04 35.26 -1.02
N PRO A 404 -14.31 36.39 -1.08
CA PRO A 404 -14.32 37.22 -2.27
C PRO A 404 -13.58 36.52 -3.42
N GLU A 405 -14.23 36.39 -4.59
CA GLU A 405 -13.69 35.63 -5.73
C GLU A 405 -12.36 36.18 -6.25
N HIS A 406 -12.17 37.50 -6.19
CA HIS A 406 -11.07 38.20 -6.83
C HIS A 406 -10.10 38.83 -5.84
N LEU A 407 -8.81 38.57 -6.06
CA LEU A 407 -7.71 39.05 -5.21
C LEU A 407 -7.52 40.57 -5.36
N ALA A 408 -7.35 41.28 -4.25
CA ALA A 408 -7.14 42.73 -4.20
C ALA A 408 -5.93 43.11 -3.32
N TYR A 409 -5.45 44.35 -3.46
CA TYR A 409 -4.45 44.91 -2.56
C TYR A 409 -5.09 45.18 -1.19
N GLY A 410 -4.30 45.04 -0.11
CA GLY A 410 -4.77 45.09 1.28
C GLY A 410 -5.47 43.83 1.77
N SER A 411 -5.73 42.85 0.90
CA SER A 411 -6.31 41.57 1.30
C SER A 411 -5.36 40.74 2.15
N GLU A 412 -5.91 40.11 3.19
CA GLU A 412 -5.25 39.04 3.93
C GLU A 412 -5.52 37.70 3.26
N ILE A 413 -4.50 36.84 3.15
CA ILE A 413 -4.60 35.55 2.47
C ILE A 413 -3.78 34.44 3.14
N THR A 414 -4.19 33.19 2.94
CA THR A 414 -3.32 32.02 3.09
C THR A 414 -2.88 31.51 1.72
N VAL A 415 -1.59 31.18 1.58
CA VAL A 415 -0.98 30.70 0.33
C VAL A 415 -0.58 29.24 0.49
N LYS A 416 -1.23 28.32 -0.22
CA LYS A 416 -0.97 26.87 -0.16
C LYS A 416 -0.25 26.38 -1.41
N ASN A 417 0.77 25.54 -1.24
CA ASN A 417 1.51 24.97 -2.36
C ASN A 417 0.66 23.92 -3.10
N LEU A 418 0.79 23.83 -4.43
CA LEU A 418 0.05 22.88 -5.27
C LEU A 418 0.70 21.49 -5.33
N GLN A 419 1.95 21.34 -4.90
CA GLN A 419 2.49 20.02 -4.59
C GLN A 419 1.88 19.51 -3.27
N MET A 420 1.23 18.36 -3.35
CA MET A 420 0.55 17.74 -2.21
C MET A 420 1.51 17.49 -1.05
N ALA A 421 1.01 17.69 0.17
CA ALA A 421 1.74 17.58 1.43
C ALA A 421 2.97 18.52 1.60
N ILE A 422 3.02 19.64 0.87
CA ILE A 422 3.92 20.77 1.20
C ILE A 422 3.26 21.75 2.18
N GLY A 423 1.96 22.03 2.04
CA GLY A 423 1.20 22.86 2.99
C GLY A 423 1.17 24.36 2.66
N TYR A 424 0.96 25.18 3.69
CA TYR A 424 0.82 26.64 3.63
C TYR A 424 2.17 27.34 3.79
N LEU A 425 2.38 28.47 3.11
CA LEU A 425 3.51 29.38 3.34
C LEU A 425 3.39 29.98 4.75
N HIS A 426 4.39 29.73 5.58
CA HIS A 426 4.39 29.99 7.02
C HIS A 426 5.62 30.77 7.44
N SER A 427 5.50 31.60 8.47
CA SER A 427 6.65 32.28 9.09
C SER A 427 6.41 32.53 10.57
N HIS A 428 7.46 32.47 11.37
CA HIS A 428 7.36 32.64 12.82
C HIS A 428 8.58 33.39 13.36
N ARG A 429 8.50 33.97 14.56
CA ARG A 429 9.48 34.92 15.12
C ARG A 429 10.93 34.39 15.30
N HIS A 430 11.19 33.10 15.10
CA HIS A 430 12.54 32.53 15.12
C HIS A 430 13.36 32.94 13.89
N LEU A 431 14.68 33.08 14.06
CA LEU A 431 15.64 33.38 12.99
C LEU A 431 16.33 32.09 12.51
N TYR A 432 16.89 32.11 11.30
CA TYR A 432 17.85 31.07 10.89
C TYR A 432 19.09 31.09 11.81
N PRO A 433 19.64 29.91 12.17
CA PRO A 433 20.80 29.82 13.07
C PRO A 433 22.10 30.25 12.37
N GLU A 434 23.10 30.60 13.18
CA GLU A 434 24.43 30.98 12.70
C GLU A 434 25.07 29.86 11.85
N GLY A 435 25.71 30.24 10.73
CA GLY A 435 26.26 29.31 9.75
C GLY A 435 25.25 28.76 8.72
N ILE A 436 23.95 29.05 8.85
CA ILE A 436 22.91 28.66 7.89
C ILE A 436 22.34 29.89 7.18
N GLY A 437 23.12 30.42 6.22
CA GLY A 437 22.75 31.56 5.39
C GLY A 437 22.63 32.87 6.18
N ALA A 438 21.68 33.73 5.79
CA ALA A 438 21.40 34.98 6.47
C ALA A 438 20.57 34.78 7.76
N ARG A 439 20.98 35.45 8.85
CA ARG A 439 20.31 35.42 10.16
C ARG A 439 19.04 36.29 10.19
N GLN A 440 18.09 35.99 9.31
CA GLN A 440 16.78 36.65 9.19
C GLN A 440 15.65 35.71 9.64
N GLN A 441 14.39 36.18 9.65
CA GLN A 441 13.25 35.39 10.13
C GLN A 441 13.04 34.14 9.24
N GLN A 442 12.72 33.00 9.85
CA GLN A 442 12.50 31.76 9.12
C GLN A 442 11.21 31.80 8.28
N VAL A 443 11.28 31.35 7.03
CA VAL A 443 10.11 31.08 6.18
C VAL A 443 10.12 29.61 5.79
N THR A 444 8.98 28.96 5.99
CA THR A 444 8.82 27.50 5.87
C THR A 444 7.48 27.20 5.20
N THR A 445 7.18 25.92 4.98
CA THR A 445 5.78 25.52 4.84
C THR A 445 5.33 24.62 5.99
N TYR A 446 4.11 24.89 6.45
CA TYR A 446 3.47 24.22 7.56
C TYR A 446 2.20 23.51 7.10
N LEU A 447 1.93 22.31 7.64
CA LEU A 447 0.86 21.43 7.15
C LEU A 447 -0.54 21.78 7.67
N HIS A 448 -0.63 22.53 8.77
CA HIS A 448 -1.88 22.86 9.45
C HIS A 448 -2.25 24.34 9.28
N LYS A 449 -3.53 24.69 9.45
CA LYS A 449 -3.96 26.09 9.47
C LYS A 449 -3.54 26.75 10.80
N ASP A 450 -2.89 27.89 10.69
CA ASP A 450 -2.34 28.69 11.78
C ASP A 450 -2.49 30.18 11.42
N TYR A 451 -2.56 31.08 12.40
CA TYR A 451 -2.52 32.52 12.14
C TYR A 451 -1.18 32.97 11.53
N ASN A 452 -0.10 32.25 11.81
CA ASN A 452 1.24 32.39 11.20
C ASN A 452 1.31 31.93 9.72
N ASN A 453 0.16 31.62 9.10
CA ASN A 453 0.04 31.36 7.65
C ASN A 453 -0.57 32.56 6.90
N LEU A 454 -0.88 33.67 7.59
CA LEU A 454 -1.55 34.85 7.01
C LEU A 454 -0.56 35.87 6.46
N TRP A 455 -0.76 36.23 5.19
CA TRP A 455 0.03 37.22 4.46
C TRP A 455 -0.86 38.32 3.90
N ILE A 456 -0.39 39.56 3.92
CA ILE A 456 -1.07 40.74 3.39
C ILE A 456 -0.42 41.11 2.05
N ILE A 457 -1.22 41.27 1.00
CA ILE A 457 -0.71 41.74 -0.30
C ILE A 457 -0.65 43.27 -0.32
N LYS A 458 0.57 43.82 -0.44
CA LYS A 458 0.81 45.26 -0.60
C LYS A 458 1.43 45.57 -1.96
N LYS A 459 1.29 46.81 -2.43
CA LYS A 459 2.01 47.31 -3.61
C LYS A 459 3.50 47.43 -3.31
N HIS A 460 4.34 47.26 -4.33
CA HIS A 460 5.79 47.47 -4.21
C HIS A 460 6.18 48.96 -4.14
N ASN A 461 5.43 49.81 -4.85
CA ASN A 461 5.73 51.23 -5.06
C ASN A 461 4.91 52.20 -4.19
N THR A 462 4.18 51.72 -3.18
CA THR A 462 3.34 52.58 -2.33
C THR A 462 3.22 51.99 -0.93
N ASN A 463 3.32 52.86 0.09
CA ASN A 463 3.17 52.51 1.51
C ASN A 463 1.84 53.01 2.12
N SER A 464 0.93 53.56 1.30
CA SER A 464 -0.44 53.87 1.69
C SER A 464 -1.18 52.61 2.13
N ASP A 465 -1.99 52.69 3.18
CA ASP A 465 -2.85 51.56 3.58
C ASP A 465 -3.91 51.29 2.50
N PRO A 466 -3.92 50.12 1.84
CA PRO A 466 -4.95 49.83 0.83
C PRO A 466 -6.34 49.61 1.45
N LEU A 467 -6.46 49.49 2.77
CA LEU A 467 -7.73 49.38 3.49
C LEU A 467 -8.39 50.73 3.79
N ASP A 468 -7.67 51.86 3.65
CA ASP A 468 -8.24 53.22 3.82
C ASP A 468 -9.47 53.40 2.90
N PRO A 469 -10.68 53.69 3.44
CA PRO A 469 -11.91 53.81 2.65
C PRO A 469 -11.88 54.92 1.61
N SER A 470 -10.93 55.86 1.70
CA SER A 470 -10.72 56.94 0.72
C SER A 470 -10.26 56.42 -0.66
N PHE A 471 -9.68 55.21 -0.71
CA PHE A 471 -9.14 54.62 -1.95
C PHE A 471 -10.00 53.47 -2.51
N PRO A 472 -10.26 53.46 -3.83
CA PRO A 472 -11.05 52.42 -4.49
C PRO A 472 -10.36 51.05 -4.46
N VAL A 473 -11.14 49.98 -4.61
CA VAL A 473 -10.60 48.61 -4.55
C VAL A 473 -9.80 48.26 -5.81
N GLU A 474 -8.49 48.14 -5.65
CA GLU A 474 -7.59 47.72 -6.71
C GLU A 474 -7.38 46.20 -6.71
N PHE A 475 -7.78 45.54 -7.80
CA PHE A 475 -7.59 44.11 -8.00
C PHE A 475 -6.17 43.77 -8.48
N VAL A 476 -5.59 42.73 -7.89
CA VAL A 476 -4.30 42.15 -8.30
C VAL A 476 -4.49 41.36 -9.60
N ARG A 477 -3.61 41.59 -10.56
CA ARG A 477 -3.64 41.04 -11.92
C ARG A 477 -2.42 40.17 -12.20
N HIS A 478 -2.55 39.26 -13.16
CA HIS A 478 -1.42 38.51 -13.68
C HIS A 478 -0.38 39.48 -14.28
N GLY A 479 0.82 39.47 -13.69
CA GLY A 479 1.98 40.25 -14.12
C GLY A 479 2.33 41.40 -13.17
N ASP A 480 1.47 41.69 -12.20
CA ASP A 480 1.70 42.75 -11.21
C ASP A 480 2.88 42.42 -10.29
N ILE A 481 3.51 43.47 -9.76
CA ILE A 481 4.62 43.38 -8.80
C ILE A 481 4.07 43.72 -7.41
N ILE A 482 4.20 42.77 -6.48
CA ILE A 482 3.64 42.83 -5.12
C ILE A 482 4.74 42.69 -4.07
N ARG A 483 4.44 43.13 -2.85
CA ARG A 483 5.07 42.68 -1.60
C ARG A 483 4.09 41.77 -0.85
N LEU A 484 4.61 40.76 -0.18
CA LEU A 484 3.85 39.90 0.73
C LEU A 484 4.37 40.13 2.14
N GLU A 485 3.54 40.68 3.02
CA GLU A 485 3.90 40.98 4.41
C GLU A 485 3.24 39.97 5.35
N HIS A 486 4.03 39.32 6.21
CA HIS A 486 3.52 38.35 7.17
C HIS A 486 2.75 39.04 8.30
N LYS A 487 1.46 38.74 8.47
CA LYS A 487 0.54 39.49 9.34
C LYS A 487 0.97 39.56 10.81
N GLU A 488 1.50 38.46 11.35
CA GLU A 488 1.83 38.34 12.78
C GLU A 488 3.23 38.89 13.16
N THR A 489 4.09 39.19 12.18
CA THR A 489 5.45 39.73 12.47
C THR A 489 5.84 40.95 11.64
N SER A 490 4.95 41.42 10.76
CA SER A 490 5.10 42.58 9.87
C SER A 490 6.41 42.60 9.07
N ARG A 491 6.88 41.40 8.69
CA ARG A 491 8.07 41.17 7.84
C ARG A 491 7.65 40.87 6.41
N ASN A 492 8.41 41.40 5.46
CA ASN A 492 8.22 41.08 4.04
C ASN A 492 8.83 39.73 3.70
N LEU A 493 8.20 39.00 2.79
CA LEU A 493 8.77 37.82 2.13
C LEU A 493 9.96 38.25 1.27
N HIS A 494 11.14 37.72 1.56
CA HIS A 494 12.42 38.21 1.03
C HIS A 494 13.24 37.04 0.45
N SER A 495 14.08 37.30 -0.56
CA SER A 495 15.03 36.31 -1.07
C SER A 495 16.30 36.95 -1.63
N HIS A 496 17.44 36.28 -1.45
CA HIS A 496 18.77 36.83 -1.74
C HIS A 496 19.74 35.73 -2.19
N TYR A 497 20.91 36.11 -2.68
CA TYR A 497 21.88 35.19 -3.28
C TYR A 497 22.56 34.18 -2.32
N HIS A 498 22.21 34.14 -1.03
CA HIS A 498 22.65 33.07 -0.11
C HIS A 498 22.00 31.72 -0.45
N GLU A 499 22.76 30.64 -0.24
CA GLU A 499 22.30 29.27 -0.45
C GLU A 499 21.16 28.87 0.53
N ALA A 500 20.17 28.12 0.04
CA ALA A 500 19.11 27.57 0.89
C ALA A 500 19.63 26.48 1.87
N PRO A 501 19.06 26.37 3.09
CA PRO A 501 19.60 25.57 4.20
C PRO A 501 19.97 24.11 3.88
N LEU A 502 19.12 23.41 3.13
CA LEU A 502 19.28 22.00 2.73
C LEU A 502 19.39 21.84 1.21
N THR A 503 18.91 22.81 0.44
CA THR A 503 18.92 22.79 -1.02
C THR A 503 19.87 23.84 -1.58
N ARG A 504 21.17 23.64 -1.33
CA ARG A 504 22.31 24.51 -1.71
C ARG A 504 22.27 25.11 -3.13
N LYS A 505 21.64 24.44 -4.10
CA LYS A 505 21.46 24.94 -5.49
C LYS A 505 20.33 25.96 -5.68
N HIS A 506 19.55 26.24 -4.64
CA HIS A 506 18.49 27.24 -4.61
C HIS A 506 18.86 28.38 -3.66
N TYR A 507 18.19 29.51 -3.81
CA TYR A 507 18.36 30.66 -2.93
C TYR A 507 17.50 30.55 -1.67
N GLN A 508 18.03 31.09 -0.57
CA GLN A 508 17.32 31.19 0.71
C GLN A 508 16.12 32.14 0.59
N VAL A 509 15.09 31.87 1.38
CA VAL A 509 13.88 32.70 1.52
C VAL A 509 13.68 32.98 3.01
N THR A 510 13.34 34.22 3.34
CA THR A 510 13.35 34.74 4.70
C THR A 510 12.21 35.74 4.92
N GLY A 511 11.97 36.10 6.18
CA GLY A 511 11.24 37.31 6.54
C GLY A 511 12.23 38.44 6.85
N TYR A 512 12.14 39.54 6.11
CA TYR A 512 12.98 40.74 6.28
C TYR A 512 12.13 42.01 6.49
N GLY A 513 12.78 43.18 6.61
CA GLY A 513 12.09 44.44 6.84
C GLY A 513 11.55 44.62 8.27
N ILE A 514 10.84 45.71 8.54
CA ILE A 514 10.05 45.96 9.78
C ILE A 514 8.81 46.78 9.40
N ASN A 515 7.62 46.41 9.87
CA ASN A 515 6.36 47.11 9.60
C ASN A 515 6.13 47.36 8.10
N GLY A 516 6.47 46.38 7.26
CA GLY A 516 6.39 46.48 5.79
C GLY A 516 7.49 47.32 5.11
N THR A 517 8.28 48.09 5.86
CA THR A 517 9.49 48.75 5.34
C THR A 517 10.54 47.69 5.01
N GLY A 518 11.29 47.86 3.91
CA GLY A 518 12.21 46.87 3.38
C GLY A 518 12.83 47.32 2.06
N ASP A 519 13.33 46.39 1.25
CA ASP A 519 14.16 46.68 0.07
C ASP A 519 13.59 46.10 -1.24
N SER A 520 14.37 46.19 -2.33
CA SER A 520 13.98 45.63 -3.64
C SER A 520 13.97 44.09 -3.69
N ASN A 521 14.56 43.41 -2.70
CA ASN A 521 14.56 41.95 -2.57
C ASN A 521 13.28 41.43 -1.88
N ASP A 522 12.34 42.32 -1.58
CA ASP A 522 10.98 42.00 -1.14
C ASP A 522 9.98 41.96 -2.31
N PHE A 523 10.43 42.21 -3.55
CA PHE A 523 9.55 42.40 -4.72
C PHE A 523 9.33 41.10 -5.51
N TRP A 524 8.06 40.67 -5.56
CA TRP A 524 7.64 39.45 -6.27
C TRP A 524 6.67 39.78 -7.40
N ARG A 525 6.95 39.31 -8.61
CA ARG A 525 5.96 39.30 -9.71
C ARG A 525 5.01 38.13 -9.53
N ILE A 526 3.71 38.39 -9.57
CA ILE A 526 2.69 37.33 -9.50
C ILE A 526 2.25 36.89 -10.90
N GLU A 527 2.54 35.65 -11.26
CA GLU A 527 2.19 35.07 -12.56
C GLU A 527 1.11 34.00 -12.45
N VAL A 528 0.13 33.99 -13.37
CA VAL A 528 -0.94 32.98 -13.38
C VAL A 528 -0.75 32.05 -14.57
N VAL A 529 -0.62 30.75 -14.31
CA VAL A 529 -0.45 29.74 -15.36
C VAL A 529 -1.58 29.79 -16.38
N ASN A 530 -1.23 29.69 -17.67
CA ASN A 530 -2.15 29.63 -18.81
C ASN A 530 -3.19 30.79 -18.89
N ARG A 531 -2.81 32.01 -18.48
CA ARG A 531 -3.61 33.22 -18.70
C ARG A 531 -2.83 34.30 -19.45
N LYS A 532 -3.55 35.21 -20.11
CA LYS A 532 -2.97 36.44 -20.67
C LYS A 532 -2.67 37.44 -19.53
N PHE A 533 -1.67 38.28 -19.72
CA PHE A 533 -1.31 39.39 -18.83
C PHE A 533 -2.54 40.26 -18.49
N GLY A 534 -2.58 40.87 -17.30
CA GLY A 534 -3.64 41.77 -16.86
C GLY A 534 -4.97 41.10 -16.44
N ASN A 535 -5.10 39.77 -16.56
CA ASN A 535 -6.25 39.04 -16.02
C ASN A 535 -6.29 39.12 -14.48
N ARG A 536 -7.46 39.39 -13.90
CA ARG A 536 -7.67 39.31 -12.44
C ARG A 536 -7.41 37.90 -11.94
N ILE A 537 -6.78 37.80 -10.77
CA ILE A 537 -6.55 36.51 -10.09
C ILE A 537 -7.86 36.04 -9.44
N LYS A 538 -8.17 34.74 -9.55
CA LYS A 538 -9.34 34.12 -8.88
C LYS A 538 -8.87 33.22 -7.75
N VAL A 539 -9.38 33.45 -6.54
CA VAL A 539 -9.11 32.64 -5.35
C VAL A 539 -9.54 31.19 -5.60
N LEU A 540 -8.82 30.24 -5.00
CA LEU A 540 -8.95 28.78 -5.15
C LEU A 540 -8.75 28.20 -6.57
N ARG A 541 -8.92 28.97 -7.66
CA ARG A 541 -8.81 28.52 -9.06
C ARG A 541 -7.53 28.94 -9.78
N SER A 542 -6.94 30.09 -9.45
CA SER A 542 -5.70 30.54 -10.10
C SER A 542 -4.48 29.82 -9.53
N ARG A 543 -3.82 29.00 -10.36
CA ARG A 543 -2.47 28.49 -10.07
C ARG A 543 -1.48 29.63 -10.29
N ILE A 544 -0.84 30.09 -9.21
CA ILE A 544 0.08 31.23 -9.24
C ILE A 544 1.54 30.79 -9.06
N ARG A 545 2.46 31.56 -9.66
CA ARG A 545 3.89 31.57 -9.35
C ARG A 545 4.24 32.93 -8.78
N LEU A 546 5.19 32.97 -7.87
CA LEU A 546 5.79 34.20 -7.36
C LEU A 546 7.25 34.21 -7.82
N ILE A 547 7.60 35.13 -8.72
CA ILE A 547 8.95 35.26 -9.27
C ILE A 547 9.64 36.44 -8.59
N HIS A 548 10.77 36.19 -7.94
CA HIS A 548 11.56 37.22 -7.29
C HIS A 548 12.22 38.12 -8.34
N LEU A 549 12.05 39.44 -8.24
CA LEU A 549 12.53 40.34 -9.30
C LEU A 549 14.06 40.44 -9.42
N VAL A 550 14.78 40.50 -8.28
CA VAL A 550 16.22 40.80 -8.30
C VAL A 550 17.06 39.60 -8.75
N THR A 551 16.67 38.39 -8.34
CA THR A 551 17.41 37.15 -8.66
C THR A 551 16.75 36.32 -9.78
N GLY A 552 15.55 36.68 -10.22
CA GLY A 552 14.78 35.97 -11.25
C GLY A 552 14.25 34.59 -10.85
N CYS A 553 14.47 34.12 -9.62
CA CYS A 553 14.07 32.79 -9.18
C CYS A 553 12.57 32.69 -8.87
N VAL A 554 12.03 31.46 -8.84
CA VAL A 554 10.62 31.19 -8.51
C VAL A 554 10.49 30.68 -7.08
N LEU A 555 9.57 31.24 -6.29
CA LEU A 555 9.24 30.74 -4.96
C LEU A 555 8.69 29.30 -5.04
N GLY A 556 9.25 28.39 -4.26
CA GLY A 556 8.73 27.04 -4.09
C GLY A 556 9.17 26.43 -2.76
N SER A 557 8.86 25.16 -2.58
CA SER A 557 9.46 24.34 -1.51
C SER A 557 10.26 23.20 -2.11
N SER A 558 11.33 22.79 -1.43
CA SER A 558 12.12 21.61 -1.83
C SER A 558 11.47 20.28 -1.43
N GLY A 559 10.43 20.31 -0.58
CA GLY A 559 9.85 19.13 0.04
C GLY A 559 10.75 18.44 1.09
N LYS A 560 11.85 19.08 1.51
CA LYS A 560 12.72 18.57 2.60
C LYS A 560 12.26 19.08 3.95
N VAL A 561 12.29 18.20 4.95
CA VAL A 561 12.08 18.52 6.36
C VAL A 561 13.32 19.22 6.93
N LEU A 562 13.13 20.39 7.55
CA LEU A 562 14.17 21.12 8.27
C LEU A 562 14.57 20.39 9.55
N PRO A 563 15.82 20.51 10.02
CA PRO A 563 16.22 20.00 11.34
C PRO A 563 15.44 20.69 12.47
N ARG A 564 15.61 20.21 13.71
CA ARG A 564 14.89 20.70 14.91
C ARG A 564 14.88 22.23 15.12
N TRP A 565 15.89 22.97 14.63
CA TRP A 565 15.90 24.44 14.70
C TRP A 565 14.82 25.12 13.83
N GLY A 566 14.30 24.41 12.84
CA GLY A 566 13.17 24.78 11.98
C GLY A 566 11.91 23.96 12.26
N TRP A 567 11.76 23.49 13.51
CA TRP A 567 10.54 22.86 14.03
C TRP A 567 10.04 21.63 13.26
N GLU A 568 10.93 20.94 12.52
CA GLU A 568 10.60 19.82 11.62
C GLU A 568 9.54 20.21 10.55
N GLN A 569 9.45 21.51 10.23
CA GLN A 569 8.67 22.07 9.12
C GLN A 569 9.40 21.90 7.78
N LEU A 570 8.76 22.22 6.66
CA LEU A 570 9.33 22.02 5.32
C LEU A 570 10.08 23.26 4.80
N GLU A 571 11.18 23.03 4.08
CA GLU A 571 12.06 24.08 3.53
C GLU A 571 11.39 24.85 2.38
N VAL A 572 11.26 26.17 2.52
CA VAL A 572 10.95 27.10 1.40
C VAL A 572 12.25 27.59 0.78
N THR A 573 12.26 27.68 -0.55
CA THR A 573 13.45 28.05 -1.33
C THR A 573 13.02 28.81 -2.58
N CYS A 574 13.84 29.73 -3.07
CA CYS A 574 13.61 30.36 -4.37
C CYS A 574 14.50 29.66 -5.42
N THR A 575 13.88 28.94 -6.35
CA THR A 575 14.59 28.08 -7.30
C THR A 575 14.97 28.84 -8.57
N PRO A 576 16.24 28.79 -9.04
CA PRO A 576 16.63 29.38 -10.31
C PRO A 576 16.09 28.59 -11.53
N TYR A 577 15.53 27.40 -11.31
CA TYR A 577 14.98 26.57 -12.39
C TYR A 577 13.55 27.02 -12.75
N LEU A 578 13.43 27.90 -13.75
CA LEU A 578 12.16 28.48 -14.24
C LEU A 578 11.12 27.48 -14.81
N LYS A 579 11.44 26.17 -14.85
CA LYS A 579 10.54 25.14 -15.35
C LYS A 579 9.32 25.02 -14.44
N GLU A 580 8.12 25.04 -15.02
CA GLU A 580 6.90 24.84 -14.25
C GLU A 580 6.88 23.44 -13.60
N THR A 581 6.71 23.42 -12.28
CA THR A 581 6.68 22.23 -11.43
C THR A 581 5.65 22.44 -10.31
N LEU A 582 5.00 21.38 -9.84
CA LEU A 582 3.95 21.51 -8.81
C LEU A 582 4.45 22.20 -7.53
N ASN A 583 5.73 22.04 -7.17
CA ASN A 583 6.33 22.63 -5.97
C ASN A 583 6.69 24.12 -6.10
N SER A 584 6.71 24.68 -7.32
CA SER A 584 6.85 26.12 -7.59
C SER A 584 5.51 26.81 -7.88
N LEU A 585 4.42 26.04 -7.84
CA LEU A 585 3.04 26.50 -8.01
C LEU A 585 2.33 26.61 -6.66
N TRP A 586 1.55 27.67 -6.51
CA TRP A 586 0.78 27.97 -5.30
C TRP A 586 -0.67 28.32 -5.65
N ASN A 587 -1.52 28.32 -4.63
CA ASN A 587 -2.93 28.70 -4.68
C ASN A 587 -3.23 29.66 -3.52
N VAL A 588 -4.14 30.60 -3.73
CA VAL A 588 -4.72 31.38 -2.63
C VAL A 588 -5.92 30.60 -2.11
N GLU A 589 -5.89 30.21 -0.83
CA GLU A 589 -6.94 29.37 -0.22
C GLU A 589 -7.96 30.20 0.55
N ASP A 590 -7.57 30.72 1.71
CA ASP A 590 -8.39 31.65 2.48
C ASP A 590 -8.09 33.08 1.98
N HIS A 591 -9.13 33.93 1.88
CA HIS A 591 -9.01 35.32 1.43
C HIS A 591 -10.01 36.20 2.18
N ILE A 592 -9.50 37.25 2.84
CA ILE A 592 -10.27 38.18 3.66
C ILE A 592 -9.99 39.60 3.17
N ASN A 593 -11.06 40.32 2.78
CA ASN A 593 -10.98 41.75 2.48
C ASN A 593 -12.36 42.40 2.77
N PRO A 594 -12.45 43.37 3.70
CA PRO A 594 -13.73 43.96 4.08
C PRO A 594 -14.37 44.85 3.00
N LYS A 595 -13.61 45.26 1.97
CA LYS A 595 -14.12 46.09 0.86
C LYS A 595 -14.74 45.28 -0.28
N LEU A 596 -14.73 43.94 -0.23
CA LEU A 596 -15.20 43.08 -1.32
C LEU A 596 -16.45 42.27 -0.96
N PRO A 597 -17.38 42.05 -1.90
CA PRO A 597 -18.51 41.15 -1.71
C PRO A 597 -18.03 39.69 -1.71
N ASN A 598 -18.46 38.93 -0.72
CA ASN A 598 -18.19 37.50 -0.61
C ASN A 598 -19.11 36.68 -1.54
N ILE A 599 -18.57 35.63 -2.17
CA ILE A 599 -19.32 34.67 -2.99
C ILE A 599 -19.31 33.29 -2.32
N SER A 600 -20.40 32.54 -2.43
CA SER A 600 -20.53 31.21 -1.84
C SER A 600 -19.68 30.16 -2.57
N LEU A 601 -18.88 29.41 -1.82
CA LEU A 601 -17.93 28.44 -2.39
C LEU A 601 -18.58 27.17 -3.01
N ASN A 602 -19.91 27.05 -3.01
CA ASN A 602 -20.59 25.85 -3.55
C ASN A 602 -20.35 25.65 -5.07
N VAL A 603 -19.95 26.70 -5.80
CA VAL A 603 -19.54 26.65 -7.22
C VAL A 603 -18.11 26.08 -7.42
N LEU A 604 -17.45 25.63 -6.34
CA LEU A 604 -16.07 25.11 -6.34
C LEU A 604 -15.96 23.65 -5.88
N GLN A 605 -17.08 22.97 -5.58
CA GLN A 605 -17.04 21.56 -5.17
C GLN A 605 -16.60 20.66 -6.35
N PRO A 606 -15.60 19.77 -6.16
CA PRO A 606 -15.09 18.92 -7.24
C PRO A 606 -16.04 17.77 -7.56
N SER A 607 -16.00 17.32 -8.81
CA SER A 607 -16.77 16.15 -9.27
C SER A 607 -16.23 14.84 -8.71
N PHE A 608 -17.06 13.80 -8.63
CA PHE A 608 -16.62 12.50 -8.10
C PHE A 608 -15.38 11.90 -8.81
N PRO A 609 -15.23 11.97 -10.15
CA PRO A 609 -14.00 11.52 -10.81
C PRO A 609 -12.75 12.29 -10.40
N GLU A 610 -12.86 13.60 -10.15
CA GLU A 610 -11.74 14.42 -9.66
C GLU A 610 -11.35 14.04 -8.23
N ILE A 611 -12.33 13.85 -7.34
CA ILE A 611 -12.12 13.35 -5.96
C ILE A 611 -11.47 11.96 -5.98
N LEU A 612 -11.93 11.08 -6.87
CA LEU A 612 -11.39 9.73 -7.01
C LEU A 612 -9.94 9.77 -7.49
N LEU A 613 -9.63 10.56 -8.52
CA LEU A 613 -8.26 10.74 -9.02
C LEU A 613 -7.35 11.36 -7.95
N GLU A 614 -7.81 12.43 -7.28
CA GLU A 614 -7.07 13.09 -6.21
C GLU A 614 -6.73 12.09 -5.10
N SER A 615 -7.72 11.35 -4.57
CA SER A 615 -7.48 10.38 -3.50
C SER A 615 -6.46 9.29 -3.88
N HIS A 616 -6.41 8.88 -5.15
CA HIS A 616 -5.38 7.96 -5.65
C HIS A 616 -4.00 8.60 -5.72
N MET A 617 -3.89 9.88 -6.07
CA MET A 617 -2.63 10.62 -6.00
C MET A 617 -2.14 10.75 -4.55
N VAL A 618 -3.02 11.10 -3.59
CA VAL A 618 -2.64 11.17 -2.15
C VAL A 618 -2.22 9.79 -1.63
N MET A 619 -2.98 8.73 -1.92
CA MET A 619 -2.65 7.36 -1.50
C MET A 619 -1.30 6.89 -2.05
N ILE A 620 -1.04 7.09 -3.34
CA ILE A 620 0.24 6.68 -3.97
C ILE A 620 1.41 7.49 -3.39
N TRP A 621 1.25 8.81 -3.25
CA TRP A 621 2.29 9.67 -2.69
C TRP A 621 2.58 9.32 -1.22
N GLY A 622 1.54 9.09 -0.40
CA GLY A 622 1.67 8.64 0.98
C GLY A 622 2.40 7.28 1.11
N ASN A 623 2.08 6.30 0.26
CA ASN A 623 2.80 5.01 0.22
C ASN A 623 4.29 5.19 -0.12
N ASN A 624 4.66 6.19 -0.92
CA ASN A 624 6.05 6.51 -1.28
C ASN A 624 6.77 7.35 -0.20
N GLY A 625 6.03 8.06 0.65
CA GLY A 625 6.53 8.82 1.79
C GLY A 625 6.91 7.95 2.99
N LEU A 626 6.33 6.74 3.12
CA LEU A 626 6.59 5.77 4.20
C LEU A 626 7.96 5.07 4.06
N LYS A 627 9.03 5.86 4.11
CA LYS A 627 10.41 5.37 4.20
C LYS A 627 10.76 5.02 5.66
N PRO A 628 11.57 3.99 5.91
CA PRO A 628 12.02 3.68 7.27
C PRO A 628 12.83 4.84 7.84
N LYS A 629 12.59 5.17 9.11
CA LYS A 629 13.44 6.11 9.86
C LYS A 629 14.73 5.41 10.26
N ASP A 630 15.82 6.17 10.32
CA ASP A 630 17.07 5.67 10.89
C ASP A 630 16.84 5.20 12.34
N ASN A 631 17.42 4.05 12.69
CA ASN A 631 17.22 3.29 13.93
C ASN A 631 15.85 2.62 14.15
N GLU A 632 14.92 2.63 13.19
CA GLU A 632 13.63 1.93 13.32
C GLU A 632 13.72 0.42 12.96
N PHE A 633 13.29 -0.45 13.86
CA PHE A 633 13.31 -1.91 13.68
C PHE A 633 12.26 -2.39 12.66
N THR A 634 12.68 -2.46 11.40
CA THR A 634 11.87 -2.95 10.26
C THR A 634 12.33 -4.33 9.79
N SER A 635 11.42 -5.15 9.27
CA SER A 635 11.73 -6.52 8.84
C SER A 635 12.02 -6.57 7.34
N LYS A 636 13.06 -7.31 6.94
CA LYS A 636 13.47 -7.43 5.53
C LYS A 636 12.82 -8.67 4.89
N PRO A 637 12.48 -8.68 3.59
CA PRO A 637 11.79 -9.80 2.95
C PRO A 637 12.39 -11.18 3.21
N TRP A 638 13.73 -11.29 3.23
CA TRP A 638 14.42 -12.56 3.49
C TRP A 638 14.31 -13.07 4.93
N HIS A 639 13.93 -12.23 5.92
CA HIS A 639 13.68 -12.68 7.29
C HIS A 639 12.46 -13.62 7.35
N TRP A 640 11.51 -13.47 6.42
CA TRP A 640 10.16 -14.02 6.58
C TRP A 640 10.11 -15.54 6.36
N PRO A 641 10.56 -16.14 5.24
CA PRO A 641 10.35 -17.58 4.99
C PRO A 641 11.07 -18.50 5.99
N ILE A 642 12.15 -18.02 6.59
CA ILE A 642 12.92 -18.72 7.63
C ILE A 642 12.38 -18.49 9.05
N ASN A 643 11.36 -17.63 9.21
CA ASN A 643 10.76 -17.26 10.49
C ASN A 643 11.78 -16.64 11.49
N TYR A 644 12.71 -15.82 10.98
CA TYR A 644 13.88 -15.33 11.74
C TYR A 644 13.53 -14.40 12.90
N GLN A 645 12.52 -13.54 12.72
CA GLN A 645 12.10 -12.57 13.71
C GLN A 645 10.61 -12.25 13.51
N GLY A 646 9.79 -12.57 14.51
CA GLY A 646 8.38 -12.20 14.58
C GLY A 646 8.14 -10.76 15.08
N LEU A 647 6.87 -10.34 15.10
CA LEU A 647 6.44 -8.99 15.44
C LEU A 647 5.74 -8.95 16.82
N ARG A 648 6.08 -7.97 17.67
CA ARG A 648 5.43 -7.76 18.97
C ARG A 648 4.07 -7.10 18.77
N PHE A 649 3.00 -7.73 19.28
CA PHE A 649 1.62 -7.21 19.14
C PHE A 649 1.18 -6.38 20.36
N SER A 650 1.56 -6.76 21.58
CA SER A 650 1.21 -6.04 22.81
C SER A 650 2.39 -5.24 23.39
N GLY A 651 2.08 -4.34 24.33
CA GLY A 651 3.06 -3.47 25.01
C GLY A 651 4.01 -4.20 25.98
N VAL A 652 4.95 -3.44 26.54
CA VAL A 652 6.04 -3.96 27.40
C VAL A 652 5.63 -4.08 28.87
N ASN A 653 4.69 -3.27 29.35
CA ASN A 653 4.23 -3.22 30.75
C ASN A 653 3.94 -4.62 31.32
N ASP A 654 4.16 -4.78 32.63
CA ASP A 654 4.18 -6.09 33.32
C ASP A 654 2.79 -6.65 33.66
N THR A 655 1.89 -6.63 32.67
CA THR A 655 0.71 -7.49 32.63
C THR A 655 1.07 -8.79 31.92
N ASP A 656 0.76 -9.95 32.51
CA ASP A 656 1.30 -11.26 32.11
C ASP A 656 1.07 -11.67 30.64
N PHE A 657 -0.02 -11.19 30.03
CA PHE A 657 -0.44 -11.58 28.69
C PHE A 657 0.25 -10.77 27.60
N ARG A 658 1.28 -11.36 26.98
CA ARG A 658 2.02 -10.77 25.85
C ARG A 658 1.71 -11.49 24.53
N VAL A 659 1.27 -10.74 23.52
CA VAL A 659 0.94 -11.25 22.17
C VAL A 659 2.15 -11.07 21.24
N TYR A 660 2.56 -12.14 20.55
CA TYR A 660 3.69 -12.14 19.63
C TYR A 660 3.35 -12.87 18.33
N LEU A 661 3.48 -12.19 17.19
CA LEU A 661 3.27 -12.77 15.87
C LEU A 661 4.50 -13.56 15.44
N LEU A 662 4.44 -14.88 15.60
CA LEU A 662 5.41 -15.81 15.06
C LEU A 662 4.68 -16.93 14.31
N GLY A 663 5.17 -17.28 13.12
CA GLY A 663 4.70 -18.46 12.40
C GLY A 663 5.07 -19.75 13.15
N ASN A 664 4.34 -20.84 12.94
CA ASN A 664 4.72 -22.14 13.51
C ASN A 664 6.02 -22.61 12.82
N PRO A 665 7.19 -22.70 13.51
CA PRO A 665 8.47 -22.95 12.85
C PRO A 665 8.48 -24.27 12.06
N VAL A 666 7.77 -25.29 12.55
CA VAL A 666 7.65 -26.59 11.88
C VAL A 666 6.92 -26.45 10.54
N VAL A 667 5.80 -25.73 10.51
CA VAL A 667 5.03 -25.46 9.29
C VAL A 667 5.85 -24.62 8.31
N TRP A 668 6.53 -23.58 8.79
CA TRP A 668 7.25 -22.63 7.94
C TRP A 668 8.52 -23.25 7.32
N TRP A 669 9.28 -24.03 8.09
CA TRP A 669 10.45 -24.74 7.57
C TRP A 669 10.04 -25.94 6.68
N LEU A 670 8.93 -26.62 6.96
CA LEU A 670 8.36 -27.63 6.06
C LEU A 670 7.92 -27.01 4.72
N ASN A 671 7.30 -25.82 4.76
CA ASN A 671 6.94 -25.07 3.56
C ASN A 671 8.17 -24.65 2.75
N LEU A 672 9.21 -24.16 3.40
CA LEU A 672 10.47 -23.78 2.74
C LEU A 672 11.15 -25.01 2.10
N LEU A 673 11.22 -26.14 2.81
CA LEU A 673 11.74 -27.41 2.28
C LEU A 673 10.89 -27.91 1.10
N SER A 674 9.56 -27.84 1.20
CA SER A 674 8.65 -28.29 0.13
C SER A 674 8.76 -27.43 -1.13
N ILE A 675 9.02 -26.11 -1.02
CA ILE A 675 9.35 -25.28 -2.19
C ILE A 675 10.63 -25.79 -2.87
N VAL A 676 11.68 -26.10 -2.12
CA VAL A 676 12.95 -26.60 -2.69
C VAL A 676 12.77 -27.98 -3.34
N LEU A 677 12.07 -28.91 -2.67
CA LEU A 677 11.76 -30.24 -3.21
C LEU A 677 10.86 -30.17 -4.46
N TYR A 678 9.87 -29.27 -4.45
CA TYR A 678 9.02 -29.00 -5.62
C TYR A 678 9.84 -28.49 -6.81
N LEU A 679 10.72 -27.50 -6.59
CA LEU A 679 11.58 -26.95 -7.65
C LEU A 679 12.53 -27.99 -8.25
N LEU A 680 13.13 -28.84 -7.40
CA LEU A 680 13.99 -29.93 -7.85
C LEU A 680 13.20 -30.98 -8.66
N SER A 681 12.12 -31.50 -8.09
CA SER A 681 11.27 -32.53 -8.73
C SER A 681 10.64 -32.02 -10.03
N GLY A 682 10.07 -30.82 -10.05
CA GLY A 682 9.52 -30.17 -11.24
C GLY A 682 10.56 -29.93 -12.33
N SER A 683 11.79 -29.53 -11.98
CA SER A 683 12.88 -29.37 -12.95
C SER A 683 13.30 -30.71 -13.57
N ILE A 684 13.43 -31.76 -12.75
CA ILE A 684 13.76 -33.12 -13.21
C ILE A 684 12.67 -33.64 -14.17
N ILE A 685 11.40 -33.49 -13.80
CA ILE A 685 10.25 -33.90 -14.61
C ILE A 685 10.19 -33.12 -15.93
N ALA A 686 10.35 -31.78 -15.90
CA ALA A 686 10.34 -30.97 -17.11
C ALA A 686 11.47 -31.36 -18.09
N VAL A 687 12.68 -31.60 -17.58
CA VAL A 687 13.82 -32.07 -18.39
C VAL A 687 13.59 -33.48 -18.92
N ALA A 688 13.02 -34.40 -18.14
CA ALA A 688 12.69 -35.76 -18.59
C ALA A 688 11.61 -35.78 -19.67
N MET A 689 10.57 -34.95 -19.54
CA MET A 689 9.53 -34.75 -20.56
C MET A 689 10.11 -34.16 -21.84
N GLN A 690 10.95 -33.12 -21.75
CA GLN A 690 11.59 -32.52 -22.93
C GLN A 690 12.65 -33.42 -23.59
N ARG A 691 13.19 -34.40 -22.86
CA ARG A 691 14.04 -35.49 -23.40
C ARG A 691 13.24 -36.69 -23.95
N GLY A 692 11.91 -36.64 -23.95
CA GLY A 692 11.06 -37.73 -24.45
C GLY A 692 11.18 -39.04 -23.66
N THR A 693 11.60 -38.99 -22.40
CA THR A 693 11.77 -40.20 -21.57
C THR A 693 10.40 -40.86 -21.34
N ARG A 694 10.32 -42.19 -21.50
CA ARG A 694 9.07 -42.96 -21.34
C ARG A 694 8.68 -43.09 -19.86
N VAL A 695 8.04 -42.04 -19.33
CA VAL A 695 7.44 -42.02 -17.99
C VAL A 695 6.17 -42.90 -17.98
N PRO A 696 5.95 -43.77 -16.96
CA PRO A 696 4.72 -44.55 -16.85
C PRO A 696 3.47 -43.67 -16.81
N ALA A 697 2.36 -44.11 -17.43
CA ALA A 697 1.18 -43.27 -17.66
C ALA A 697 0.60 -42.60 -16.40
N GLU A 698 0.55 -43.33 -15.27
CA GLU A 698 0.13 -42.77 -13.98
C GLU A 698 1.07 -41.68 -13.46
N VAL A 699 2.39 -41.87 -13.63
CA VAL A 699 3.40 -40.89 -13.23
C VAL A 699 3.34 -39.69 -14.17
N ALA A 700 3.04 -39.87 -15.46
CA ALA A 700 2.82 -38.76 -16.40
C ALA A 700 1.60 -37.89 -16.02
N GLY A 701 0.48 -38.51 -15.62
CA GLY A 701 -0.68 -37.78 -15.09
C GLY A 701 -0.35 -37.02 -13.80
N LEU A 702 0.38 -37.66 -12.89
CA LEU A 702 0.86 -37.05 -11.65
C LEU A 702 1.81 -35.87 -11.91
N SER A 703 2.73 -36.01 -12.88
CA SER A 703 3.62 -34.96 -13.36
C SER A 703 2.87 -33.77 -13.95
N GLN A 704 1.80 -34.01 -14.71
CA GLN A 704 0.97 -32.94 -15.27
C GLN A 704 0.20 -32.18 -14.17
N VAL A 705 -0.34 -32.90 -13.17
CA VAL A 705 -0.98 -32.29 -11.98
C VAL A 705 0.02 -31.45 -11.19
N LEU A 706 1.23 -31.97 -10.97
CA LEU A 706 2.30 -31.27 -10.27
C LEU A 706 2.71 -29.98 -11.01
N LEU A 707 3.07 -30.09 -12.30
CA LEU A 707 3.58 -28.97 -13.09
C LEU A 707 2.52 -27.88 -13.35
N ARG A 708 1.25 -28.25 -13.59
CA ARG A 708 0.18 -27.27 -13.80
C ARG A 708 -0.38 -26.72 -12.48
N GLY A 709 -0.86 -27.59 -11.60
CA GLY A 709 -1.50 -27.20 -10.35
C GLY A 709 -0.52 -26.62 -9.33
N GLY A 710 0.59 -27.32 -9.07
CA GLY A 710 1.67 -26.82 -8.24
C GLY A 710 2.35 -25.59 -8.85
N GLY A 711 2.47 -25.52 -10.19
CA GLY A 711 2.99 -24.36 -10.90
C GLY A 711 2.13 -23.10 -10.70
N GLN A 712 0.80 -23.23 -10.76
CA GLN A 712 -0.14 -22.12 -10.52
C GLN A 712 -0.08 -21.62 -9.07
N VAL A 713 0.13 -22.51 -8.09
CA VAL A 713 0.32 -22.16 -6.68
C VAL A 713 1.68 -21.51 -6.43
N LEU A 714 2.76 -22.05 -7.01
CA LEU A 714 4.11 -21.48 -6.94
C LEU A 714 4.16 -20.08 -7.57
N LEU A 715 3.48 -19.85 -8.69
CA LEU A 715 3.33 -18.52 -9.29
C LEU A 715 2.67 -17.54 -8.30
N GLY A 716 1.65 -17.99 -7.56
CA GLY A 716 1.02 -17.20 -6.49
C GLY A 716 2.01 -16.82 -5.38
N TRP A 717 2.81 -17.77 -4.90
CA TRP A 717 3.88 -17.49 -3.93
C TRP A 717 4.90 -16.48 -4.46
N MET A 718 5.38 -16.65 -5.70
CA MET A 718 6.34 -15.73 -6.32
C MET A 718 5.78 -14.31 -6.46
N LEU A 719 4.56 -14.16 -6.97
CA LEU A 719 3.90 -12.86 -7.18
C LEU A 719 3.58 -12.14 -5.86
N HIS A 720 3.26 -12.88 -4.79
CA HIS A 720 3.00 -12.29 -3.47
C HIS A 720 4.26 -12.11 -2.60
N TYR A 721 5.45 -12.48 -3.09
CA TYR A 721 6.72 -12.38 -2.33
C TYR A 721 7.77 -11.51 -3.01
N PHE A 722 8.09 -11.75 -4.29
CA PHE A 722 9.19 -11.05 -4.98
C PHE A 722 9.02 -9.53 -5.11
N PRO A 723 7.82 -8.95 -5.33
CA PRO A 723 7.68 -7.49 -5.39
C PRO A 723 8.16 -6.76 -4.14
N PHE A 724 8.12 -7.37 -2.96
CA PHE A 724 8.60 -6.74 -1.71
C PHE A 724 10.13 -6.52 -1.68
N PHE A 725 10.91 -7.22 -2.51
CA PHE A 725 12.34 -6.94 -2.69
C PHE A 725 12.60 -5.66 -3.51
N LEU A 726 11.60 -5.16 -4.25
CA LEU A 726 11.69 -3.95 -5.08
C LEU A 726 11.11 -2.70 -4.37
N MET A 727 10.49 -2.87 -3.21
CA MET A 727 9.80 -1.80 -2.47
C MET A 727 10.72 -1.12 -1.45
N GLY A 728 11.23 0.06 -1.78
CA GLY A 728 12.04 0.91 -0.89
C GLY A 728 11.25 1.64 0.21
N ARG A 729 10.40 0.93 0.96
CA ARG A 729 9.50 1.47 1.99
C ARG A 729 9.57 0.65 3.29
N VAL A 730 8.88 1.07 4.34
CA VAL A 730 8.71 0.28 5.58
C VAL A 730 8.01 -1.06 5.30
N LEU A 731 8.57 -2.16 5.82
CA LEU A 731 8.03 -3.51 5.69
C LEU A 731 8.06 -4.28 7.03
N TYR A 732 7.03 -5.09 7.25
CA TYR A 732 6.77 -5.84 8.48
C TYR A 732 6.35 -7.29 8.16
N PHE A 733 6.58 -8.21 9.09
CA PHE A 733 6.43 -9.66 8.93
C PHE A 733 5.06 -10.12 8.39
N HIS A 734 3.98 -9.39 8.71
CA HIS A 734 2.63 -9.69 8.22
C HIS A 734 2.48 -9.64 6.69
N HIS A 735 3.33 -8.88 5.99
CA HIS A 735 3.29 -8.77 4.53
C HIS A 735 3.54 -10.10 3.80
N TYR A 736 4.20 -11.07 4.44
CA TYR A 736 4.47 -12.38 3.85
C TYR A 736 3.26 -13.33 3.90
N PHE A 737 2.25 -13.08 4.74
CA PHE A 737 1.19 -14.07 5.00
C PHE A 737 0.37 -14.47 3.77
N PRO A 738 0.00 -13.56 2.83
CA PRO A 738 -0.58 -13.97 1.56
C PRO A 738 0.29 -14.96 0.77
N ALA A 739 1.61 -14.78 0.75
CA ALA A 739 2.54 -15.75 0.14
C ALA A 739 2.62 -17.05 0.96
N MET A 740 2.60 -16.99 2.30
CA MET A 740 2.60 -18.16 3.18
C MET A 740 1.39 -19.08 2.96
N LEU A 741 0.21 -18.53 2.62
CA LEU A 741 -0.94 -19.32 2.20
C LEU A 741 -0.63 -20.14 0.93
N PHE A 742 0.03 -19.54 -0.08
CA PHE A 742 0.48 -20.25 -1.28
C PHE A 742 1.58 -21.29 -0.99
N SER A 743 2.54 -21.01 -0.09
CA SER A 743 3.56 -22.02 0.24
C SER A 743 2.97 -23.21 0.99
N SER A 744 2.00 -22.99 1.88
CA SER A 744 1.27 -24.08 2.56
C SER A 744 0.41 -24.91 1.60
N MET A 745 -0.23 -24.26 0.62
CA MET A 745 -0.91 -24.98 -0.48
C MET A 745 0.06 -25.80 -1.33
N LEU A 746 1.29 -25.33 -1.56
CA LEU A 746 2.31 -26.06 -2.32
C LEU A 746 2.81 -27.30 -1.55
N THR A 747 3.01 -27.19 -0.23
CA THR A 747 3.29 -28.32 0.67
C THR A 747 2.19 -29.37 0.64
N GLY A 748 0.94 -28.96 0.38
CA GLY A 748 -0.17 -29.86 0.08
C GLY A 748 0.11 -30.85 -1.06
N PHE A 749 0.97 -30.51 -2.04
CA PHE A 749 1.35 -31.42 -3.13
C PHE A 749 2.47 -32.40 -2.73
N SER A 750 3.19 -32.20 -1.62
CA SER A 750 4.30 -33.06 -1.21
C SER A 750 3.95 -34.56 -1.04
N PRO A 751 2.75 -34.97 -0.56
CA PRO A 751 2.33 -36.37 -0.55
C PRO A 751 2.30 -37.01 -1.95
N LEU A 752 2.03 -36.24 -3.01
CA LEU A 752 2.07 -36.73 -4.40
C LEU A 752 3.50 -37.11 -4.82
N LEU A 753 4.52 -36.37 -4.33
CA LEU A 753 5.93 -36.69 -4.56
C LEU A 753 6.33 -37.99 -3.84
N CYS A 754 5.82 -38.21 -2.63
CA CYS A 754 6.21 -39.34 -1.79
C CYS A 754 5.49 -40.67 -2.12
N SER A 755 4.24 -40.61 -2.59
CA SER A 755 3.31 -41.76 -2.59
C SER A 755 3.64 -42.96 -3.52
N ARG A 756 4.84 -43.01 -4.14
CA ARG A 756 5.27 -44.16 -4.97
C ARG A 756 6.66 -44.74 -4.72
N HIS A 757 7.43 -44.25 -3.75
CA HIS A 757 8.70 -44.91 -3.38
C HIS A 757 8.53 -46.17 -2.50
N SER A 758 7.33 -46.48 -2.03
CA SER A 758 7.06 -47.59 -1.10
C SER A 758 6.79 -48.96 -1.75
N VAL A 759 7.15 -49.16 -3.02
CA VAL A 759 7.12 -50.48 -3.68
C VAL A 759 8.53 -50.86 -4.10
N GLY A 760 9.24 -51.58 -3.21
CA GLY A 760 10.43 -52.34 -3.57
C GLY A 760 11.79 -51.62 -3.50
N HIS A 761 12.08 -50.85 -2.45
CA HIS A 761 13.37 -50.84 -1.70
C HIS A 761 13.39 -49.74 -0.60
N PRO A 762 14.21 -49.85 0.47
CA PRO A 762 14.26 -48.87 1.56
C PRO A 762 14.94 -47.53 1.16
N PRO A 763 14.66 -46.42 1.88
CA PRO A 763 15.05 -45.07 1.47
C PRO A 763 16.52 -44.73 1.78
N ALA A 764 17.46 -45.24 0.97
CA ALA A 764 18.90 -44.92 1.07
C ALA A 764 19.40 -43.87 0.05
N ALA A 765 18.56 -43.44 -0.90
CA ALA A 765 18.99 -42.78 -2.13
C ALA A 765 18.79 -41.24 -2.19
N LEU A 766 18.57 -40.55 -1.06
CA LEU A 766 18.38 -39.08 -1.04
C LEU A 766 19.65 -38.27 -0.68
N CYS A 767 20.81 -38.92 -0.53
CA CYS A 767 22.05 -38.28 -0.05
C CYS A 767 23.18 -38.16 -1.10
N LEU A 768 23.04 -38.73 -2.30
CA LEU A 768 24.09 -38.74 -3.33
C LEU A 768 23.59 -38.18 -4.67
N GLY A 769 23.40 -36.86 -4.71
CA GLY A 769 22.99 -36.08 -5.88
C GLY A 769 24.14 -35.35 -6.60
N LEU A 770 25.40 -35.73 -6.36
CA LEU A 770 26.59 -35.15 -6.98
C LEU A 770 27.49 -36.26 -7.52
N GLY A 771 27.59 -36.40 -8.84
CA GLY A 771 28.57 -37.29 -9.48
C GLY A 771 28.05 -38.30 -10.51
N LEU A 772 27.25 -37.87 -11.50
CA LEU A 772 27.06 -38.66 -12.73
C LEU A 772 27.21 -37.78 -13.99
N LEU A 773 28.48 -37.60 -14.39
CA LEU A 773 28.88 -37.16 -15.74
C LEU A 773 30.00 -38.08 -16.24
N ALA A 774 29.61 -39.24 -16.76
CA ALA A 774 30.47 -40.14 -17.53
C ALA A 774 29.60 -40.84 -18.60
N PRO A 775 30.04 -40.95 -19.87
CA PRO A 775 29.29 -41.63 -20.91
C PRO A 775 29.39 -43.16 -20.78
N GLY A 776 28.41 -43.88 -21.34
CA GLY A 776 28.29 -45.34 -21.19
C GLY A 776 29.21 -46.16 -22.11
N GLN A 777 29.36 -47.44 -21.78
CA GLN A 777 30.01 -48.45 -22.62
C GLN A 777 28.97 -49.20 -23.47
N GLY A 778 29.33 -49.51 -24.72
CA GLY A 778 28.60 -50.45 -25.57
C GLY A 778 29.09 -51.90 -25.38
N HIS A 779 28.29 -52.88 -25.81
CA HIS A 779 28.70 -54.29 -25.86
C HIS A 779 29.73 -54.54 -26.98
N THR A 780 30.65 -55.49 -26.76
CA THR A 780 30.82 -56.68 -27.64
C THR A 780 31.61 -57.81 -26.97
N ARG A 781 31.50 -59.02 -27.54
CA ARG A 781 31.98 -60.33 -27.06
C ARG A 781 33.51 -60.52 -27.07
N GLY A 782 34.02 -61.27 -26.08
CA GLY A 782 34.73 -62.55 -26.31
C GLY A 782 36.27 -62.59 -26.42
N GLY A 783 36.89 -63.59 -25.77
CA GLY A 783 38.26 -64.06 -26.05
C GLY A 783 39.19 -64.17 -24.82
N ASN A 784 39.66 -65.39 -24.51
CA ASN A 784 40.93 -65.65 -23.80
C ASN A 784 42.04 -65.86 -24.88
N PRO A 785 43.32 -65.58 -24.60
CA PRO A 785 44.23 -66.64 -24.12
C PRO A 785 45.32 -66.17 -23.11
N GLU A 786 46.46 -66.88 -23.06
CA GLU A 786 47.40 -67.04 -21.92
C GLU A 786 48.57 -66.01 -21.77
N PRO A 787 49.27 -65.98 -20.61
CA PRO A 787 50.58 -65.33 -20.37
C PRO A 787 51.76 -66.24 -20.84
N PRO A 788 53.07 -66.07 -20.50
CA PRO A 788 53.82 -65.12 -19.62
C PRO A 788 55.09 -64.55 -20.36
N PRO A 789 56.33 -64.35 -19.80
CA PRO A 789 56.83 -64.11 -18.42
C PRO A 789 57.79 -62.88 -18.26
N GLY A 790 58.27 -62.59 -17.03
CA GLY A 790 59.44 -61.70 -16.81
C GLY A 790 59.73 -61.25 -15.35
N HIS A 791 60.72 -61.88 -14.70
CA HIS A 791 61.51 -61.52 -13.48
C HIS A 791 61.10 -60.29 -12.60
N ARG A 792 60.88 -60.39 -11.27
CA ARG A 792 61.82 -60.65 -10.11
C ARG A 792 63.04 -59.70 -10.08
N LEU A 793 63.52 -59.11 -8.96
CA LEU A 793 63.44 -59.34 -7.49
C LEU A 793 63.21 -57.99 -6.72
N GLN A 794 62.49 -57.91 -5.58
CA GLN A 794 62.90 -58.00 -4.14
C GLN A 794 63.99 -57.03 -3.62
N LEU A 795 64.03 -56.53 -2.36
CA LEU A 795 63.05 -56.30 -1.25
C LEU A 795 63.73 -55.49 -0.10
N LEU A 796 63.03 -54.49 0.51
CA LEU A 796 63.21 -53.97 1.90
C LEU A 796 64.60 -53.39 2.33
N PRO A 797 64.78 -52.79 3.54
CA PRO A 797 63.82 -52.37 4.59
C PRO A 797 63.88 -50.88 5.04
N LEU A 798 63.00 -50.54 5.98
CA LEU A 798 62.99 -49.40 6.93
C LEU A 798 64.31 -49.29 7.76
N PRO A 799 64.69 -48.14 8.40
CA PRO A 799 63.94 -47.53 9.52
C PRO A 799 64.06 -45.96 9.62
N PRO A 800 64.10 -45.24 10.78
CA PRO A 800 63.03 -44.26 11.05
C PRO A 800 63.48 -42.85 11.56
N SER A 801 62.49 -42.00 11.83
CA SER A 801 62.44 -40.96 12.89
C SER A 801 63.61 -39.98 13.11
N GLY A 802 63.29 -38.66 13.18
CA GLY A 802 63.99 -37.79 14.13
C GLY A 802 64.08 -36.30 13.80
N LEU A 803 63.15 -35.51 14.35
CA LEU A 803 63.38 -34.21 15.00
C LEU A 803 64.35 -33.14 14.41
N ARG A 804 63.81 -31.91 14.38
CA ARG A 804 64.36 -30.61 14.85
C ARG A 804 64.76 -29.50 13.85
N ASP A 805 64.26 -28.33 14.22
CA ASP A 805 64.92 -27.02 14.30
C ASP A 805 65.63 -26.51 13.04
N GLY A 806 64.88 -25.76 12.22
CA GLY A 806 65.44 -24.92 11.17
C GLY A 806 65.93 -23.56 11.69
N TRP A 807 66.75 -22.87 10.89
CA TRP A 807 67.15 -21.48 11.10
C TRP A 807 67.04 -20.69 9.79
N SER A 808 66.70 -19.40 9.90
CA SER A 808 66.84 -18.42 8.80
C SER A 808 68.24 -17.76 8.90
N PRO A 809 68.79 -17.20 7.81
CA PRO A 809 68.40 -15.84 7.43
C PRO A 809 68.32 -15.57 5.91
N GLY A 810 67.83 -14.38 5.54
CA GLY A 810 68.11 -13.74 4.23
C GLY A 810 69.42 -12.92 4.28
N PRO A 811 69.63 -11.86 3.46
CA PRO A 811 68.67 -11.19 2.56
C PRO A 811 69.18 -10.98 1.10
N GLY A 812 68.35 -10.40 0.22
CA GLY A 812 68.80 -9.90 -1.10
C GLY A 812 67.70 -9.78 -2.18
N PRO A 813 67.29 -8.56 -2.60
CA PRO A 813 66.31 -8.32 -3.68
C PRO A 813 67.00 -7.71 -4.93
N PRO A 814 66.33 -7.10 -5.94
CA PRO A 814 64.89 -7.09 -6.31
C PRO A 814 64.61 -7.42 -7.80
N LYS A 815 63.32 -7.60 -8.19
CA LYS A 815 62.65 -6.80 -9.25
C LYS A 815 61.16 -7.14 -9.44
N SER A 816 60.44 -6.20 -10.05
CA SER A 816 59.01 -6.21 -10.44
C SER A 816 58.71 -7.25 -11.54
N TYR A 817 57.47 -7.74 -11.76
CA TYR A 817 56.22 -6.98 -11.96
C TYR A 817 54.95 -7.80 -11.59
N GLY A 818 53.87 -7.12 -11.18
CA GLY A 818 52.61 -7.76 -10.81
C GLY A 818 51.44 -7.46 -11.77
N ARG A 819 50.78 -8.51 -12.28
CA ARG A 819 49.42 -8.47 -12.84
C ARG A 819 48.71 -9.81 -12.61
N THR A 820 47.73 -9.86 -11.70
CA THR A 820 46.65 -10.87 -11.69
C THR A 820 45.59 -10.54 -10.63
N LYS A 821 44.32 -10.54 -11.02
CA LYS A 821 43.33 -11.54 -10.57
C LYS A 821 41.97 -11.31 -11.21
N VAL A 822 41.50 -12.31 -11.93
CA VAL A 822 40.06 -12.55 -12.18
C VAL A 822 39.55 -13.50 -11.09
N ALA A 823 38.25 -13.42 -10.81
CA ALA A 823 37.53 -14.07 -9.71
C ALA A 823 37.86 -15.56 -9.44
N ARG A 824 37.67 -15.96 -8.18
CA ARG A 824 36.94 -17.21 -7.89
C ARG A 824 36.14 -17.14 -6.59
N LEU A 825 35.07 -17.93 -6.57
CA LEU A 825 34.12 -18.14 -5.47
C LEU A 825 34.32 -19.58 -4.92
N MET A 826 33.69 -19.87 -3.78
CA MET A 826 33.59 -21.15 -3.05
C MET A 826 34.65 -21.45 -1.97
N GLY A 827 34.14 -22.06 -0.89
CA GLY A 827 34.85 -22.43 0.34
C GLY A 827 33.85 -22.55 1.48
N ILE A 828 33.29 -23.75 1.71
CA ILE A 828 32.16 -23.98 2.64
C ILE A 828 32.44 -25.20 3.52
N LEU A 829 32.13 -25.06 4.83
CA LEU A 829 31.98 -26.08 5.90
C LEU A 829 33.21 -26.78 6.53
N ARG A 830 33.47 -26.37 7.79
CA ARG A 830 33.62 -27.22 9.02
C ARG A 830 34.94 -28.00 9.22
N PRO A 831 35.27 -28.50 10.45
CA PRO A 831 34.40 -28.86 11.60
C PRO A 831 34.56 -28.05 12.90
N LEU A 832 33.77 -28.46 13.92
CA LEU A 832 33.72 -27.93 15.29
C LEU A 832 34.74 -28.62 16.21
N GLN A 833 35.22 -27.92 17.25
CA GLN A 833 35.44 -28.52 18.57
C GLN A 833 35.39 -27.50 19.73
N ARG A 834 34.88 -28.00 20.86
CA ARG A 834 34.77 -27.48 22.25
C ARG A 834 35.52 -26.19 22.66
N PHE A 835 34.85 -25.37 23.47
CA PHE A 835 35.30 -25.08 24.85
C PHE A 835 34.11 -24.81 25.80
N GLN A 836 34.35 -24.79 27.11
CA GLN A 836 33.34 -24.82 28.20
C GLN A 836 32.99 -23.42 28.77
N PRO A 837 31.94 -23.29 29.62
CA PRO A 837 31.43 -21.98 30.04
C PRO A 837 32.33 -21.27 31.06
N GLY A 838 32.43 -19.94 30.94
CA GLY A 838 33.06 -19.07 31.93
C GLY A 838 32.10 -17.96 32.34
N SER A 839 31.84 -17.83 33.64
CA SER A 839 30.99 -16.79 34.21
C SER A 839 31.71 -15.43 34.23
N ARG A 840 31.10 -14.42 33.60
CA ARG A 840 31.41 -13.00 33.84
C ARG A 840 30.15 -12.16 33.81
N ASN A 841 29.83 -11.55 34.95
CA ASN A 841 28.83 -10.51 35.04
C ASN A 841 29.29 -9.30 34.21
N PHE A 842 28.39 -8.71 33.45
CA PHE A 842 28.48 -7.31 33.02
C PHE A 842 27.22 -6.60 33.53
N PRO A 843 27.33 -5.33 33.99
CA PRO A 843 26.20 -4.62 34.57
C PRO A 843 25.15 -4.28 33.50
N GLU A 844 23.90 -4.20 33.92
CA GLU A 844 22.81 -3.71 33.09
C GLU A 844 22.88 -2.18 32.98
N GLU A 845 22.97 -1.65 31.75
CA GLU A 845 22.53 -0.28 31.47
C GLU A 845 21.08 -0.33 30.92
N PRO A 846 20.15 0.48 31.46
CA PRO A 846 18.77 0.48 30.99
C PRO A 846 18.68 1.17 29.61
N ALA A 847 18.42 0.38 28.57
CA ALA A 847 18.14 0.90 27.23
C ALA A 847 16.87 1.77 27.25
N GLY A 848 17.05 3.09 27.17
CA GLY A 848 16.03 4.07 27.53
C GLY A 848 14.74 4.00 26.72
N THR A 849 13.64 3.68 27.39
CA THR A 849 12.27 4.05 26.98
C THR A 849 12.19 5.56 26.83
N GLN A 850 11.76 6.10 25.67
CA GLN A 850 11.09 7.42 25.61
C GLN A 850 10.38 7.78 24.28
N TYR A 851 9.26 8.48 24.43
CA TYR A 851 8.56 9.37 23.49
C TYR A 851 8.23 8.92 22.05
N TRP A 852 7.01 8.38 21.90
CA TRP A 852 6.14 8.76 20.78
C TRP A 852 5.40 10.05 21.13
N THR A 853 5.74 11.17 20.48
CA THR A 853 5.07 12.46 20.64
C THR A 853 4.03 12.70 19.54
N LEU A 854 2.77 12.84 19.94
CA LEU A 854 1.77 13.60 19.18
C LEU A 854 1.84 15.09 19.59
N PRO A 855 1.36 16.03 18.77
CA PRO A 855 1.26 17.44 19.16
C PRO A 855 0.39 17.61 20.40
N ALA A 856 0.89 18.36 21.39
CA ALA A 856 0.23 18.49 22.68
C ALA A 856 -0.91 19.53 22.64
N VAL A 857 -2.12 19.11 23.01
CA VAL A 857 -3.14 20.05 23.51
C VAL A 857 -2.65 20.60 24.84
N ARG A 858 -2.10 21.82 24.85
CA ARG A 858 -1.61 22.46 26.08
C ARG A 858 -2.75 23.08 26.87
N LYS A 859 -2.83 22.74 28.16
CA LYS A 859 -3.53 23.54 29.18
C LYS A 859 -2.82 24.88 29.37
N LEU A 860 -3.57 25.89 29.79
CA LEU A 860 -3.03 27.17 30.25
C LEU A 860 -2.21 26.99 31.55
N PRO A 861 -1.22 27.86 31.81
CA PRO A 861 -0.34 27.73 32.97
C PRO A 861 -1.01 28.17 34.29
N LYS A 862 -0.48 27.67 35.40
CA LYS A 862 -0.54 28.30 36.72
C LYS A 862 0.86 28.75 37.13
N GLU A 863 0.92 29.70 38.05
CA GLU A 863 2.13 30.32 38.59
C GLU A 863 2.90 29.39 39.55
N PRO A 864 4.18 29.66 39.85
CA PRO A 864 5.00 28.84 40.74
C PRO A 864 4.82 29.22 42.22
N GLU A 865 4.89 28.22 43.10
CA GLU A 865 5.11 28.39 44.54
C GLU A 865 6.43 27.71 44.94
N GLU A 866 7.23 28.39 45.76
CA GLU A 866 8.14 27.74 46.72
C GLU A 866 8.61 28.78 47.76
N PHE A 867 8.30 28.59 49.06
CA PHE A 867 9.31 28.34 50.11
C PHE A 867 8.76 28.35 51.57
N CYS A 868 8.94 27.21 52.24
CA CYS A 868 9.32 27.00 53.64
C CYS A 868 8.40 27.30 54.87
N CYS A 869 8.48 26.31 55.78
CA CYS A 869 8.54 26.37 57.26
C CYS A 869 7.28 26.04 58.11
N PRO A 870 7.48 25.48 59.34
CA PRO A 870 6.53 24.53 59.96
C PRO A 870 6.29 24.84 61.48
N PRO A 871 6.01 23.86 62.37
CA PRO A 871 5.02 22.77 62.38
C PRO A 871 4.00 22.91 63.55
N GLY A 872 2.88 22.18 63.52
CA GLY A 872 1.97 22.06 64.68
C GLY A 872 0.81 21.06 64.44
N PRO A 873 0.36 20.24 65.42
CA PRO A 873 -0.45 19.06 65.10
C PRO A 873 -1.90 19.05 65.65
N SER A 874 -2.65 18.05 65.16
CA SER A 874 -3.62 17.19 65.88
C SER A 874 -5.14 17.41 65.68
N CYS A 875 -5.83 16.25 65.56
CA CYS A 875 -7.22 15.94 65.88
C CYS A 875 -8.37 16.62 65.10
N GLY A 876 -9.44 15.85 64.82
CA GLY A 876 -10.72 16.35 64.29
C GLY A 876 -11.38 15.36 63.30
N SER A 877 -12.41 14.63 63.75
CA SER A 877 -13.04 13.54 62.97
C SER A 877 -14.48 13.83 62.55
N ALA A 878 -14.81 13.48 61.30
CA ALA A 878 -16.15 13.09 60.84
C ALA A 878 -17.21 14.24 60.68
N PRO A 879 -18.48 13.98 60.25
CA PRO A 879 -18.82 14.20 58.83
C PRO A 879 -20.20 14.83 58.52
N GLY A 880 -20.44 15.14 57.22
CA GLY A 880 -21.78 15.46 56.66
C GLY A 880 -22.19 16.95 56.72
N THR A 881 -23.28 17.42 56.10
CA THR A 881 -24.20 16.82 55.10
C THR A 881 -24.97 17.94 54.34
N GLU A 882 -25.25 17.77 53.04
CA GLU A 882 -26.37 18.39 52.28
C GLU A 882 -26.52 19.94 52.13
N ALA A 883 -27.49 20.34 51.28
CA ALA A 883 -27.94 21.69 50.88
C ALA A 883 -26.90 22.63 50.22
N SER A 884 -27.02 23.19 49.00
CA SER A 884 -28.12 23.61 48.10
C SER A 884 -28.55 25.09 48.23
N ILE A 885 -28.74 25.75 47.06
CA ILE A 885 -29.21 27.15 46.86
C ILE A 885 -28.16 28.22 47.30
N GLY A 886 -27.94 29.34 46.61
CA GLY A 886 -28.42 29.75 45.28
C GLY A 886 -28.14 31.25 44.98
N GLU A 887 -28.13 31.60 43.69
CA GLU A 887 -28.28 32.94 43.07
C GLU A 887 -27.39 34.16 43.46
N SER A 888 -27.26 35.05 42.47
CA SER A 888 -27.00 36.51 42.59
C SER A 888 -25.58 36.98 42.98
N ARG A 889 -25.17 38.23 42.70
CA ARG A 889 -25.22 39.07 41.48
C ARG A 889 -24.30 40.29 41.71
N SER A 890 -23.73 40.89 40.65
CA SER A 890 -23.17 42.27 40.64
C SER A 890 -21.93 42.53 41.55
N SER A 891 -21.12 43.61 41.44
CA SER A 891 -20.71 44.44 40.28
C SER A 891 -19.64 45.49 40.66
N VAL A 892 -18.90 45.99 39.66
CA VAL A 892 -18.46 47.42 39.52
C VAL A 892 -17.22 47.94 40.31
N HIS A 893 -16.56 48.93 39.68
CA HIS A 893 -15.39 49.77 40.06
C HIS A 893 -14.00 49.10 40.25
N SER A 894 -12.84 49.57 39.75
CA SER A 894 -12.35 50.76 38.97
C SER A 894 -11.62 51.91 39.71
N THR A 895 -10.28 51.92 39.63
CA THR A 895 -9.28 53.04 39.71
C THR A 895 -7.92 52.41 39.31
N THR A 896 -6.98 52.89 38.47
CA THR A 896 -6.37 54.21 38.07
C THR A 896 -5.09 54.59 38.82
N GLU A 897 -4.18 55.27 38.08
CA GLU A 897 -2.86 55.83 38.47
C GLU A 897 -1.74 54.78 38.67
N ASP A 898 -0.54 54.82 38.06
CA ASP A 898 0.44 55.84 37.59
C ASP A 898 1.55 56.20 38.59
N SER A 899 2.80 55.81 38.29
CA SER A 899 4.00 56.66 38.47
C SER A 899 5.30 56.07 37.88
N THR A 900 5.97 56.96 37.15
CA THR A 900 7.22 56.89 36.38
C THR A 900 8.54 56.75 37.18
N LEU A 901 9.68 56.73 36.44
CA LEU A 901 11.09 56.97 36.85
C LEU A 901 11.90 55.76 37.41
N GLN A 902 13.24 55.72 37.31
CA GLN A 902 14.16 56.03 36.19
C GLN A 902 15.59 55.51 36.51
N ALA A 903 16.43 55.38 35.47
CA ALA A 903 17.90 55.37 35.52
C ALA A 903 18.65 54.18 36.20
N ALA A 904 19.98 54.18 36.00
CA ALA A 904 21.02 53.23 36.42
C ALA A 904 22.32 54.10 36.68
N PRO A 905 23.59 53.62 36.76
CA PRO A 905 24.14 52.26 36.62
C PRO A 905 25.41 51.92 37.49
N TRP A 906 26.12 50.82 37.11
CA TRP A 906 27.58 50.54 37.26
C TRP A 906 28.21 49.97 38.55
N CYS A 907 29.30 49.19 38.31
CA CYS A 907 30.37 48.69 39.21
C CYS A 907 30.03 47.71 40.35
N ALA A 908 30.99 46.93 40.91
CA ALA A 908 32.17 46.20 40.37
C ALA A 908 32.88 45.44 41.52
N ALA A 909 33.33 44.17 41.34
CA ALA A 909 34.48 43.55 42.05
C ALA A 909 34.71 42.09 41.63
N GLN A 910 35.91 41.56 41.88
CA GLN A 910 36.30 40.15 41.65
C GLN A 910 36.53 39.42 42.97
N ARG A 911 36.41 38.08 42.99
CA ARG A 911 37.37 37.21 43.70
C ARG A 911 37.44 35.81 43.08
N ARG A 912 38.57 35.12 43.30
CA ARG A 912 38.94 33.84 42.66
C ARG A 912 38.60 32.63 43.52
N MET A 913 38.21 31.54 42.87
CA MET A 913 38.68 30.17 43.18
C MET A 913 38.56 29.31 41.91
N GLY A 914 39.21 28.15 41.83
CA GLY A 914 39.15 27.34 40.60
C GLY A 914 40.03 26.08 40.61
N ALA A 915 40.17 25.49 39.41
CA ALA A 915 40.77 24.19 39.11
C ALA A 915 39.94 22.98 39.62
N ARG A 916 39.93 21.80 38.98
CA ARG A 916 40.66 21.30 37.79
C ARG A 916 39.69 20.58 36.84
N GLY A 917 39.83 20.80 35.52
CA GLY A 917 39.23 19.94 34.50
C GLY A 917 40.27 18.94 33.97
N TRP A 918 39.86 17.68 33.73
CA TRP A 918 40.69 16.69 33.03
C TRP A 918 40.14 16.46 31.62
N MET A 919 41.03 16.51 30.63
CA MET A 919 40.71 16.41 29.21
C MET A 919 41.31 15.12 28.64
N TRP A 920 40.50 14.30 27.96
CA TRP A 920 40.99 13.17 27.17
C TRP A 920 40.74 13.41 25.69
N VAL A 921 41.80 13.79 24.98
CA VAL A 921 41.81 13.87 23.51
C VAL A 921 42.17 12.49 22.95
N ARG A 922 41.50 12.06 21.88
CA ARG A 922 42.08 11.08 20.95
C ARG A 922 42.19 11.66 19.56
N VAL A 923 43.45 11.75 19.10
CA VAL A 923 43.85 12.28 17.80
C VAL A 923 43.78 11.16 16.76
N TYR A 924 43.38 11.51 15.53
CA TYR A 924 43.81 10.79 14.34
C TYR A 924 44.46 11.78 13.37
N VAL A 925 45.76 11.61 13.13
CA VAL A 925 46.55 12.36 12.16
C VAL A 925 47.12 11.39 11.15
N ARG A 926 47.02 11.72 9.87
CA ARG A 926 47.97 11.26 8.85
C ARG A 926 48.08 12.30 7.74
N ALA A 927 49.18 13.05 7.75
CA ALA A 927 49.53 13.97 6.68
C ALA A 927 50.51 13.30 5.70
N HIS A 928 50.54 13.77 4.45
CA HIS A 928 51.77 14.21 3.77
C HIS A 928 51.45 14.80 2.39
N CYS A 929 52.05 15.95 2.07
CA CYS A 929 52.23 16.46 0.69
C CYS A 929 53.72 16.32 0.30
N PRO A 930 54.07 16.46 -1.00
CA PRO A 930 54.79 17.68 -1.39
C PRO A 930 54.55 18.21 -2.83
N TYR A 931 54.49 19.55 -2.98
CA TYR A 931 55.08 20.45 -4.02
C TYR A 931 55.00 20.12 -5.56
N PRO A 932 55.20 21.09 -6.49
CA PRO A 932 54.61 22.44 -6.63
C PRO A 932 54.27 22.82 -8.11
N PHE A 933 54.29 24.13 -8.45
CA PHE A 933 53.92 24.81 -9.72
C PHE A 933 52.40 24.93 -10.01
N GLY A 934 51.89 26.04 -10.56
CA GLY A 934 52.55 27.29 -10.99
C GLY A 934 51.58 28.47 -11.17
N THR A 935 52.11 29.68 -11.35
CA THR A 935 51.38 30.97 -11.36
C THR A 935 50.69 31.30 -12.69
N GLN A 936 49.53 31.96 -12.64
CA GLN A 936 49.32 33.22 -13.38
C GLN A 936 48.13 34.04 -12.85
N THR A 937 48.24 35.36 -12.98
CA THR A 937 47.24 36.38 -12.60
C THR A 937 47.08 37.40 -13.72
N VAL A 938 45.84 37.74 -14.06
CA VAL A 938 45.38 39.07 -14.49
C VAL A 938 44.03 39.29 -13.83
#